data_AF-A0A5Z2RAM3-F1
#
_entry.id   AF-A0A5Z2RAM3-F1
#
_cell.length_a   1.000
_cell.length_b   1.000
_cell.length_c   1.000
_cell.angle_alpha   90.00
_cell.angle_beta   90.00
_cell.angle_gamma   90.00
#
_symmetry.space_group_name_H-M   'P 1'
#
loop_
_entity.id
_entity.type
_entity.pdbx_description
1 polymer ?
#
loop_
_entity_poly.entity_id
_entity_poly.type
_entity_poly.pdbx_seq_one_letter_code
_entity_poly.pdbx_strand_id
1 'polypeptide(L)'
;MSNIVPNVIISMPSQLFTLARKFQAASNGKIFIGKIDSDPTLPQNQVQVYVENEDGSHVPVSQPIIINAAGYPVYNGQIAKFVTVQGHSMAVYDASNVQQFYYPNILKYDPDQYSIEANQKFAEIDKKFKYSVRLSDYQTFQDAVNAAVDGLLVDIDYNFTDGETVSFGNKILTIDCKAKFIGDGQFIWQGVGSGSKLISPHMHTKTTPYTVYRFDSDGNWVTDPALVLASVAPRLDKGYKPNINDIDIWGSLSPAIKNQNAGATLRIMSADNINIIHPEATMGDYLFTLCNRILVQEPRNFIAWNAGITFENHQTAEWGVGNWVIGGEVKYGSGAGVLFIRNDGGNEHDGGVRDFISYRCGESGVKTYQNEIGVRSARNYRLIFDNITTIQCYYDGIDVNADTGSPAERVDDYSLDEYPWFHLPTKHIIRNIITRDCMGIGAWWDGQMNIIDNVITYEAHKEGVFDRGTNNDITNVTVIGANKDLTNLNQLTCEGASRLRGVMIHAYTTQGYAVYAPSSEISNVACAGSGTKLVLCTYVGDIQGGNINVQHLDNTMTLAMRPAMGGTTNPSLLMTADCQVATPGGEASIVKLSAIQSGSRAAEIQLNRLGFGHLSIPVSGVQLPNTALENNSSIGFYFDGGGALKILAKKPDGSFSTYTL
;
A
#
# COMPACT_ATOMS: atom_id res chain seq x y z
N MET A 1 -5.72 -7.01 -46.04
CA MET A 1 -4.98 -8.21 -46.48
C MET A 1 -3.79 -8.36 -45.56
N SER A 2 -3.74 -9.46 -44.79
CA SER A 2 -2.58 -9.77 -43.95
C SER A 2 -1.35 -9.94 -44.84
N ASN A 3 -0.26 -9.31 -44.44
CA ASN A 3 1.03 -9.45 -45.09
C ASN A 3 1.54 -10.86 -44.75
N ILE A 4 1.20 -11.85 -45.57
CA ILE A 4 1.77 -13.19 -45.46
C ILE A 4 3.24 -13.04 -45.85
N VAL A 5 4.14 -13.20 -44.89
CA VAL A 5 5.55 -13.46 -45.17
C VAL A 5 5.67 -14.99 -45.26
N PRO A 6 5.69 -15.59 -46.46
CA PRO A 6 5.86 -17.03 -46.56
C PRO A 6 7.28 -17.40 -46.11
N ASN A 7 7.40 -18.03 -44.93
CA ASN A 7 8.71 -18.48 -44.42
C ASN A 7 9.24 -19.71 -45.16
N VAL A 8 8.37 -20.49 -45.82
CA VAL A 8 8.73 -21.66 -46.63
C VAL A 8 7.79 -21.74 -47.83
N ILE A 9 8.36 -21.80 -49.04
CA ILE A 9 7.62 -21.90 -50.30
C ILE A 9 7.30 -23.38 -50.57
N ILE A 10 6.07 -23.69 -50.99
CA ILE A 10 5.74 -25.03 -51.51
C ILE A 10 6.44 -25.19 -52.87
N SER A 11 7.46 -26.05 -52.94
CA SER A 11 8.28 -26.29 -54.14
C SER A 11 8.56 -27.77 -54.38
N MET A 12 8.87 -28.17 -55.62
CA MET A 12 9.38 -29.50 -55.93
C MET A 12 10.86 -29.60 -55.51
N PRO A 13 11.22 -30.45 -54.52
CA PRO A 13 12.58 -30.48 -53.97
C PRO A 13 13.58 -31.27 -54.83
N SER A 14 13.11 -32.10 -55.76
CA SER A 14 13.99 -32.90 -56.62
C SER A 14 14.49 -32.09 -57.82
N GLN A 15 15.81 -32.04 -58.01
CA GLN A 15 16.43 -31.33 -59.12
C GLN A 15 16.39 -32.15 -60.41
N LEU A 16 15.97 -31.50 -61.49
CA LEU A 16 15.99 -32.03 -62.86
C LEU A 16 17.32 -31.70 -63.55
N PHE A 17 17.85 -32.65 -64.32
CA PHE A 17 19.02 -32.50 -65.19
C PHE A 17 18.59 -32.47 -66.66
N THR A 18 18.95 -31.40 -67.34
CA THR A 18 18.69 -31.18 -68.77
C THR A 18 19.98 -31.17 -69.57
N LEU A 19 19.90 -31.17 -70.90
CA LEU A 19 21.08 -30.98 -71.76
C LEU A 19 21.51 -29.50 -71.73
N ALA A 20 22.82 -29.25 -71.76
CA ALA A 20 23.38 -27.90 -71.61
C ALA A 20 23.08 -26.99 -72.81
N ARG A 21 22.81 -27.56 -73.98
CA ARG A 21 22.62 -26.81 -75.25
C ARG A 21 21.22 -26.97 -75.85
N LYS A 22 20.31 -27.68 -75.17
CA LYS A 22 18.95 -27.96 -75.63
C LYS A 22 18.04 -28.23 -74.45
N PHE A 23 16.86 -27.60 -74.42
CA PHE A 23 15.87 -27.86 -73.38
C PHE A 23 15.23 -29.25 -73.57
N GLN A 24 15.91 -30.26 -73.05
CA GLN A 24 15.57 -31.68 -73.13
C GLN A 24 16.16 -32.37 -71.89
N ALA A 25 15.46 -33.35 -71.33
CA ALA A 25 15.98 -34.15 -70.23
C ALA A 25 17.28 -34.86 -70.64
N ALA A 26 18.26 -34.94 -69.73
CA ALA A 26 19.49 -35.72 -69.91
C ALA A 26 19.21 -37.23 -69.74
N SER A 27 18.20 -37.75 -70.46
CA SER A 27 17.74 -39.14 -70.36
C SER A 27 18.86 -40.12 -70.63
N ASN A 28 18.98 -41.16 -69.80
CA ASN A 28 20.08 -42.13 -69.78
C ASN A 28 21.48 -41.49 -69.61
N GLY A 29 21.52 -40.26 -69.10
CA GLY A 29 22.75 -39.59 -68.71
C GLY A 29 23.33 -40.18 -67.42
N LYS A 30 24.57 -39.76 -67.14
CA LYS A 30 25.38 -40.22 -66.02
C LYS A 30 25.85 -39.03 -65.19
N ILE A 31 25.73 -39.13 -63.87
CA ILE A 31 26.29 -38.16 -62.93
C ILE A 31 27.44 -38.84 -62.18
N PHE A 32 28.60 -38.19 -62.19
CA PHE A 32 29.77 -38.56 -61.41
C PHE A 32 30.04 -37.52 -60.34
N ILE A 33 30.42 -37.97 -59.16
CA ILE A 33 30.62 -37.21 -57.93
C ILE A 33 32.01 -37.53 -57.38
N GLY A 34 32.86 -36.51 -57.21
CA GLY A 34 34.27 -36.71 -56.84
C GLY A 34 34.80 -35.71 -55.84
N LYS A 35 36.10 -35.79 -55.56
CA LYS A 35 36.79 -34.82 -54.70
C LYS A 35 36.75 -33.44 -55.36
N ILE A 36 36.65 -32.39 -54.55
CA ILE A 36 36.72 -31.01 -55.01
C ILE A 36 37.96 -30.79 -55.90
N ASP A 37 37.78 -30.01 -56.97
CA ASP A 37 38.81 -29.64 -57.95
C ASP A 37 39.45 -30.85 -58.67
N SER A 38 38.77 -31.99 -58.72
CA SER A 38 39.22 -33.20 -59.42
C SER A 38 38.19 -33.73 -60.43
N ASP A 39 38.67 -34.44 -61.46
CA ASP A 39 37.82 -35.11 -62.45
C ASP A 39 37.14 -36.35 -61.84
N PRO A 40 35.80 -36.35 -61.64
CA PRO A 40 35.09 -37.43 -60.97
C PRO A 40 34.84 -38.65 -61.89
N THR A 41 35.18 -38.58 -63.18
CA THR A 41 35.07 -39.74 -64.07
C THR A 41 36.14 -40.80 -63.81
N LEU A 42 37.23 -40.41 -63.15
CA LEU A 42 38.31 -41.30 -62.72
C LEU A 42 37.94 -41.95 -61.37
N PRO A 43 37.95 -43.29 -61.24
CA PRO A 43 37.55 -43.97 -60.00
C PRO A 43 38.32 -43.53 -58.76
N GLN A 44 39.63 -43.20 -58.86
CA GLN A 44 40.42 -42.73 -57.71
C GLN A 44 39.98 -41.37 -57.14
N ASN A 45 39.23 -40.61 -57.93
CA ASN A 45 38.74 -39.28 -57.57
C ASN A 45 37.28 -39.32 -57.09
N GLN A 46 36.59 -40.44 -57.24
CA GLN A 46 35.20 -40.58 -56.79
C GLN A 46 35.11 -40.59 -55.27
N VAL A 47 34.06 -39.96 -54.74
CA VAL A 47 33.70 -40.02 -53.32
C VAL A 47 32.47 -40.89 -53.13
N GLN A 48 32.26 -41.41 -51.92
CA GLN A 48 31.09 -42.26 -51.66
C GLN A 48 29.80 -41.44 -51.77
N VAL A 49 28.85 -41.95 -52.56
CA VAL A 49 27.49 -41.40 -52.67
C VAL A 49 26.53 -42.31 -51.90
N TYR A 50 25.53 -41.71 -51.26
CA TYR A 50 24.47 -42.43 -50.57
C TYR A 50 23.12 -42.04 -51.14
N VAL A 51 22.18 -42.99 -51.18
CA VAL A 51 20.75 -42.67 -51.27
C VAL A 51 20.25 -42.41 -49.86
N GLU A 52 19.58 -41.27 -49.66
CA GLU A 52 18.84 -40.96 -48.45
C GLU A 52 17.38 -41.40 -48.61
N ASN A 53 16.95 -42.33 -47.78
CA ASN A 53 15.58 -42.82 -47.74
C ASN A 53 14.66 -41.85 -46.97
N GLU A 54 13.35 -42.01 -47.12
CA GLU A 54 12.34 -41.18 -46.45
C GLU A 54 12.40 -41.26 -44.92
N ASP A 55 12.95 -42.35 -44.37
CA ASP A 55 13.19 -42.53 -42.92
C ASP A 55 14.50 -41.89 -42.42
N GLY A 56 15.26 -41.25 -43.31
CA GLY A 56 16.55 -40.61 -43.02
C GLY A 56 17.76 -41.54 -43.03
N SER A 57 17.59 -42.84 -43.34
CA SER A 57 18.71 -43.79 -43.47
C SER A 57 19.50 -43.61 -44.76
N HIS A 58 20.80 -43.92 -44.74
CA HIS A 58 21.70 -43.77 -45.88
C HIS A 58 22.20 -45.12 -46.40
N VAL A 59 21.99 -45.38 -47.69
CA VAL A 59 22.46 -46.61 -48.37
C VAL A 59 23.58 -46.25 -49.35
N PRO A 60 24.80 -46.82 -49.22
CA PRO A 60 25.88 -46.53 -50.16
C PRO A 60 25.54 -47.09 -51.54
N VAL A 61 25.77 -46.29 -52.58
CA VAL A 61 25.50 -46.65 -53.97
C VAL A 61 26.73 -46.49 -54.85
N SER A 62 26.79 -47.26 -55.93
CA SER A 62 27.84 -47.14 -56.92
C SER A 62 27.59 -45.97 -57.87
N GLN A 63 28.68 -45.43 -58.41
CA GLN A 63 28.65 -44.43 -59.47
C GLN A 63 28.91 -45.09 -60.84
N PRO A 64 28.43 -44.52 -61.97
CA PRO A 64 27.67 -43.27 -62.07
C PRO A 64 26.21 -43.39 -61.62
N ILE A 65 25.64 -42.28 -61.18
CA ILE A 65 24.20 -42.15 -60.93
C ILE A 65 23.49 -42.00 -62.27
N ILE A 66 22.39 -42.74 -62.48
CA ILE A 66 21.66 -42.75 -63.75
C ILE A 66 20.53 -41.73 -63.74
N ILE A 67 20.32 -41.05 -64.87
CA ILE A 67 19.22 -40.10 -65.08
C ILE A 67 18.10 -40.75 -65.89
N ASN A 68 16.85 -40.71 -65.40
CA ASN A 68 15.70 -41.28 -66.09
C ASN A 68 15.19 -40.39 -67.24
N ALA A 69 14.16 -40.86 -67.96
CA ALA A 69 13.57 -40.15 -69.10
C ALA A 69 12.97 -38.78 -68.76
N ALA A 70 12.58 -38.55 -67.51
CA ALA A 70 12.05 -37.28 -67.03
C ALA A 70 13.17 -36.30 -66.62
N GLY A 71 14.44 -36.74 -66.56
CA GLY A 71 15.58 -35.91 -66.16
C GLY A 71 15.93 -35.99 -64.67
N TYR A 72 15.36 -36.92 -63.93
CA TYR A 72 15.67 -37.11 -62.50
C TYR A 72 16.74 -38.17 -62.29
N PRO A 73 17.64 -37.99 -61.30
CA PRO A 73 18.53 -39.05 -60.86
C PRO A 73 17.70 -40.18 -60.23
N VAL A 74 18.03 -41.42 -60.57
CA VAL A 74 17.30 -42.61 -60.11
C VAL A 74 18.21 -43.67 -59.54
N TYR A 75 17.70 -44.39 -58.53
CA TYR A 75 18.28 -45.61 -58.01
C TYR A 75 17.25 -46.74 -58.17
N ASN A 76 17.63 -47.84 -58.81
CA ASN A 76 16.73 -48.95 -59.15
C ASN A 76 15.43 -48.51 -59.86
N GLY A 77 15.50 -47.46 -60.69
CA GLY A 77 14.37 -46.93 -61.46
C GLY A 77 13.45 -45.96 -60.72
N GLN A 78 13.64 -45.76 -59.41
CA GLN A 78 12.89 -44.78 -58.62
C GLN A 78 13.67 -43.48 -58.45
N ILE A 79 12.97 -42.35 -58.45
CA ILE A 79 13.57 -41.04 -58.15
C ILE A 79 14.06 -41.09 -56.71
N ALA A 80 15.35 -40.83 -56.50
CA ALA A 80 15.99 -40.94 -55.21
C ALA A 80 16.77 -39.67 -54.88
N LYS A 81 16.91 -39.37 -53.59
CA LYS A 81 17.76 -38.29 -53.11
C LYS A 81 19.17 -38.84 -52.91
N PHE A 82 20.14 -38.27 -53.63
CA PHE A 82 21.54 -38.64 -53.51
C PHE A 82 22.28 -37.60 -52.68
N VAL A 83 23.06 -38.05 -51.70
CA VAL A 83 23.80 -37.19 -50.77
C VAL A 83 25.24 -37.66 -50.62
N THR A 84 26.12 -36.74 -50.23
CA THR A 84 27.50 -37.00 -49.84
C THR A 84 27.76 -36.41 -48.46
N VAL A 85 28.73 -36.95 -47.73
CA VAL A 85 29.12 -36.44 -46.40
C VAL A 85 29.93 -35.14 -46.50
N GLN A 86 30.70 -34.99 -47.58
CA GLN A 86 31.63 -33.88 -47.80
C GLN A 86 31.28 -33.10 -49.07
N GLY A 87 31.86 -31.91 -49.22
CA GLY A 87 31.82 -31.18 -50.49
C GLY A 87 32.43 -32.00 -51.64
N HIS A 88 31.88 -31.85 -52.85
CA HIS A 88 32.23 -32.67 -54.00
C HIS A 88 32.28 -31.89 -55.32
N SER A 89 33.04 -32.42 -56.29
CA SER A 89 32.92 -32.08 -57.70
C SER A 89 31.79 -32.89 -58.35
N MET A 90 31.19 -32.37 -59.42
CA MET A 90 30.14 -33.08 -60.17
C MET A 90 30.36 -32.95 -61.67
N ALA A 91 30.28 -34.07 -62.39
CA ALA A 91 30.25 -34.09 -63.85
C ALA A 91 28.99 -34.79 -64.34
N VAL A 92 28.27 -34.15 -65.26
CA VAL A 92 27.03 -34.66 -65.86
C VAL A 92 27.28 -34.94 -67.33
N TYR A 93 27.02 -36.18 -67.76
CA TYR A 93 27.16 -36.65 -69.14
C TYR A 93 25.80 -37.10 -69.68
N ASP A 94 25.58 -36.95 -70.98
CA ASP A 94 24.40 -37.48 -71.66
C ASP A 94 24.58 -38.95 -72.08
N ALA A 95 23.56 -39.53 -72.72
CA ALA A 95 23.57 -40.91 -73.21
C ALA A 95 24.64 -41.18 -74.28
N SER A 96 25.15 -40.15 -74.96
CA SER A 96 26.24 -40.24 -75.94
C SER A 96 27.63 -40.05 -75.28
N ASN A 97 27.69 -40.01 -73.95
CA ASN A 97 28.88 -39.68 -73.16
C ASN A 97 29.50 -38.32 -73.51
N VAL A 98 28.68 -37.35 -73.94
CA VAL A 98 29.10 -35.95 -74.10
C VAL A 98 28.85 -35.22 -72.78
N GLN A 99 29.88 -34.53 -72.29
CA GLN A 99 29.79 -33.73 -71.06
C GLN A 99 28.80 -32.58 -71.26
N GLN A 100 27.77 -32.53 -70.41
CA GLN A 100 26.79 -31.44 -70.36
C GLN A 100 27.22 -30.38 -69.36
N PHE A 101 27.59 -30.80 -68.14
CA PHE A 101 28.02 -29.89 -67.09
C PHE A 101 29.20 -30.44 -66.32
N TYR A 102 30.06 -29.52 -65.86
CA TYR A 102 31.11 -29.81 -64.90
C TYR A 102 31.16 -28.72 -63.86
N TYR A 103 31.17 -29.13 -62.60
CA TYR A 103 31.29 -28.27 -61.44
C TYR A 103 32.48 -28.77 -60.63
N PRO A 104 33.62 -28.03 -60.62
CA PRO A 104 34.80 -28.46 -59.87
C PRO A 104 34.55 -28.48 -58.36
N ASN A 105 33.62 -27.65 -57.87
CA ASN A 105 33.12 -27.67 -56.50
C ASN A 105 31.65 -27.19 -56.52
N ILE A 106 30.71 -28.04 -56.09
CA ILE A 106 29.28 -27.69 -56.09
C ILE A 106 28.94 -26.57 -55.11
N LEU A 107 29.63 -26.52 -53.98
CA LEU A 107 29.32 -25.57 -52.90
C LEU A 107 30.19 -24.31 -52.94
N LYS A 108 31.31 -24.32 -53.69
CA LYS A 108 32.35 -23.26 -53.76
C LYS A 108 33.03 -22.90 -52.41
N TYR A 109 32.41 -23.22 -51.28
CA TYR A 109 32.91 -23.14 -49.90
C TYR A 109 32.50 -24.43 -49.17
N ASP A 110 33.30 -24.90 -48.22
CA ASP A 110 32.96 -26.10 -47.44
C ASP A 110 31.86 -25.74 -46.43
N PRO A 111 30.66 -26.35 -46.48
CA PRO A 111 29.53 -25.98 -45.60
C PRO A 111 29.84 -26.20 -44.11
N ASP A 112 30.80 -27.07 -43.79
CA ASP A 112 31.29 -27.30 -42.42
C ASP A 112 32.01 -26.07 -41.84
N GLN A 113 32.54 -25.17 -42.68
CA GLN A 113 33.10 -23.90 -42.18
C GLN A 113 32.00 -22.95 -41.69
N TYR A 114 30.81 -22.96 -42.30
CA TYR A 114 29.72 -22.08 -41.86
C TYR A 114 29.19 -22.52 -40.49
N SER A 115 29.07 -23.82 -40.22
CA SER A 115 28.62 -24.31 -38.90
C SER A 115 29.64 -24.02 -37.80
N ILE A 116 30.95 -24.14 -38.09
CA ILE A 116 32.03 -23.83 -37.14
C ILE A 116 32.12 -22.32 -36.90
N GLU A 117 32.12 -21.49 -37.95
CA GLU A 117 32.14 -20.03 -37.81
C GLU A 117 30.87 -19.49 -37.17
N ALA A 118 29.71 -20.05 -37.50
CA ALA A 118 28.44 -19.68 -36.89
C ALA A 118 28.46 -20.03 -35.41
N ASN A 119 28.89 -21.23 -35.02
CA ASN A 119 28.99 -21.60 -33.60
C ASN A 119 29.98 -20.72 -32.82
N GLN A 120 31.12 -20.35 -33.42
CA GLN A 120 32.07 -19.42 -32.78
C GLN A 120 31.51 -17.99 -32.68
N LYS A 121 30.87 -17.48 -33.75
CA LYS A 121 30.22 -16.16 -33.74
C LYS A 121 29.02 -16.12 -32.81
N PHE A 122 28.22 -17.19 -32.73
CA PHE A 122 27.12 -17.32 -31.77
C PHE A 122 27.63 -17.31 -30.34
N ALA A 123 28.73 -18.02 -30.02
CA ALA A 123 29.35 -17.98 -28.70
C ALA A 123 29.95 -16.60 -28.33
N GLU A 124 30.39 -15.80 -29.30
CA GLU A 124 30.83 -14.42 -29.07
C GLU A 124 29.69 -13.40 -29.00
N ILE A 125 28.61 -13.63 -29.75
CA ILE A 125 27.34 -12.88 -29.71
C ILE A 125 26.66 -13.09 -28.35
N ASP A 126 26.62 -14.33 -27.87
CA ASP A 126 26.09 -14.71 -26.56
C ASP A 126 26.76 -13.97 -25.39
N LYS A 127 28.02 -13.55 -25.54
CA LYS A 127 28.73 -12.73 -24.54
C LYS A 127 28.33 -11.25 -24.55
N LYS A 128 27.64 -10.77 -25.60
CA LYS A 128 27.30 -9.35 -25.82
C LYS A 128 25.81 -9.04 -25.68
N PHE A 129 24.92 -10.03 -25.75
CA PHE A 129 23.48 -9.83 -25.61
C PHE A 129 23.02 -10.15 -24.18
N LYS A 130 22.11 -9.33 -23.66
CA LYS A 130 21.41 -9.63 -22.40
C LYS A 130 20.54 -10.86 -22.63
N TYR A 131 20.81 -11.96 -21.92
CA TYR A 131 20.03 -13.19 -22.03
C TYR A 131 18.63 -12.96 -21.46
N SER A 132 17.63 -12.78 -22.33
CA SER A 132 16.23 -12.70 -21.95
C SER A 132 15.41 -13.66 -22.80
N VAL A 133 14.65 -14.52 -22.14
CA VAL A 133 13.64 -15.35 -22.80
C VAL A 133 12.30 -14.62 -22.83
N ARG A 134 11.40 -15.01 -23.74
CA ARG A 134 10.04 -14.44 -23.83
C ARG A 134 9.01 -15.50 -23.49
N LEU A 135 7.94 -15.11 -22.81
CA LEU A 135 6.88 -16.04 -22.47
C LEU A 135 6.21 -16.63 -23.72
N SER A 136 6.12 -15.87 -24.82
CA SER A 136 5.57 -16.36 -26.10
C SER A 136 6.27 -17.57 -26.69
N ASP A 137 7.52 -17.84 -26.30
CA ASP A 137 8.33 -18.94 -26.81
C ASP A 137 8.06 -20.27 -26.06
N TYR A 138 7.25 -20.23 -25.00
CA TYR A 138 6.98 -21.37 -24.12
C TYR A 138 5.48 -21.57 -23.90
N GLN A 139 5.10 -22.82 -23.61
CA GLN A 139 3.70 -23.18 -23.38
C GLN A 139 3.22 -22.86 -21.97
N THR A 140 4.15 -22.89 -21.00
CA THR A 140 3.87 -22.63 -19.58
C THR A 140 4.84 -21.59 -19.03
N PHE A 141 4.43 -20.90 -17.96
CA PHE A 141 5.32 -19.96 -17.30
C PHE A 141 6.50 -20.67 -16.62
N GLN A 142 6.31 -21.90 -16.14
CA GLN A 142 7.39 -22.72 -15.58
C GLN A 142 8.48 -23.03 -16.62
N ASP A 143 8.12 -23.32 -17.87
CA ASP A 143 9.09 -23.58 -18.94
C ASP A 143 9.89 -22.33 -19.30
N ALA A 144 9.21 -21.18 -19.37
CA ALA A 144 9.86 -19.90 -19.58
C ALA A 144 10.83 -19.57 -18.42
N VAL A 145 10.40 -19.78 -17.19
CA VAL A 145 11.27 -19.62 -16.01
C VAL A 145 12.43 -20.59 -16.06
N ASN A 146 12.25 -21.87 -16.42
CA ASN A 146 13.32 -22.85 -16.52
C ASN A 146 14.41 -22.42 -17.50
N ALA A 147 14.02 -21.87 -18.65
CA ALA A 147 14.94 -21.40 -19.67
C ALA A 147 15.57 -20.03 -19.38
N ALA A 148 14.96 -19.20 -18.52
CA ALA A 148 15.49 -17.89 -18.15
C ALA A 148 16.82 -18.01 -17.38
N VAL A 149 17.78 -17.15 -17.72
CA VAL A 149 19.09 -17.04 -17.06
C VAL A 149 19.29 -15.68 -16.39
N ASP A 150 18.88 -14.59 -17.05
CA ASP A 150 18.94 -13.21 -16.52
C ASP A 150 17.57 -12.52 -16.65
N GLY A 151 17.03 -12.43 -17.87
CA GLY A 151 15.74 -11.80 -18.15
C GLY A 151 14.62 -12.80 -18.46
N LEU A 152 13.40 -12.47 -18.03
CA LEU A 152 12.15 -13.05 -18.51
C LEU A 152 11.21 -11.93 -18.94
N LEU A 153 10.82 -11.89 -20.22
CA LEU A 153 9.85 -10.95 -20.75
C LEU A 153 8.47 -11.61 -20.80
N VAL A 154 7.50 -11.04 -20.09
CA VAL A 154 6.09 -11.45 -20.19
C VAL A 154 5.42 -10.58 -21.25
N ASP A 155 5.44 -11.05 -22.49
CA ASP A 155 4.98 -10.34 -23.69
C ASP A 155 3.58 -10.76 -24.18
N ILE A 156 3.00 -11.79 -23.57
CA ILE A 156 1.63 -12.25 -23.81
C ILE A 156 0.90 -12.45 -22.49
N ASP A 157 -0.43 -12.31 -22.49
CA ASP A 157 -1.24 -12.57 -21.31
C ASP A 157 -1.09 -14.05 -20.90
N TYR A 158 -0.79 -14.28 -19.62
CA TYR A 158 -0.66 -15.62 -19.06
C TYR A 158 -1.92 -16.00 -18.28
N ASN A 159 -2.56 -17.10 -18.65
CA ASN A 159 -3.73 -17.61 -17.94
C ASN A 159 -3.27 -18.66 -16.93
N PHE A 160 -3.27 -18.32 -15.63
CA PHE A 160 -2.91 -19.26 -14.58
C PHE A 160 -4.14 -19.97 -14.00
N THR A 161 -3.91 -21.12 -13.37
CA THR A 161 -4.94 -21.83 -12.58
C THR A 161 -4.77 -21.60 -11.08
N ASP A 162 -5.85 -21.66 -10.31
CA ASP A 162 -5.77 -21.53 -8.85
C ASP A 162 -4.82 -22.56 -8.23
N GLY A 163 -3.84 -22.07 -7.46
CA GLY A 163 -2.81 -22.88 -6.83
C GLY A 163 -1.65 -23.25 -7.75
N GLU A 164 -1.61 -22.74 -8.98
CA GLU A 164 -0.49 -22.97 -9.90
C GLU A 164 0.82 -22.46 -9.27
N THR A 165 1.81 -23.35 -9.21
CA THR A 165 3.10 -23.07 -8.56
C THR A 165 4.23 -23.07 -9.58
N VAL A 166 5.06 -22.03 -9.51
CA VAL A 166 6.25 -21.85 -10.34
C VAL A 166 7.49 -21.81 -9.45
N SER A 167 8.45 -22.68 -9.74
CA SER A 167 9.75 -22.73 -9.09
C SER A 167 10.80 -22.00 -9.92
N PHE A 168 11.46 -21.03 -9.31
CA PHE A 168 12.50 -20.20 -9.93
C PHE A 168 13.91 -20.78 -9.76
N GLY A 169 14.08 -21.83 -8.96
CA GLY A 169 15.38 -22.49 -8.74
C GLY A 169 16.45 -21.57 -8.13
N ASN A 170 16.03 -20.58 -7.34
CA ASN A 170 16.84 -19.51 -6.74
C ASN A 170 17.58 -18.62 -7.77
N LYS A 171 17.11 -18.62 -9.02
CA LYS A 171 17.66 -17.73 -10.05
C LYS A 171 17.31 -16.29 -9.76
N ILE A 172 18.29 -15.42 -9.94
CA ILE A 172 18.14 -13.97 -9.82
C ILE A 172 17.69 -13.47 -11.19
N LEU A 173 16.41 -13.15 -11.32
CA LEU A 173 15.83 -12.77 -12.60
C LEU A 173 15.33 -11.32 -12.60
N THR A 174 15.44 -10.66 -13.75
CA THR A 174 14.66 -9.47 -14.08
C THR A 174 13.45 -9.89 -14.91
N ILE A 175 12.27 -9.81 -14.32
CA ILE A 175 11.00 -10.17 -14.96
C ILE A 175 10.32 -8.89 -15.40
N ASP A 176 10.28 -8.62 -16.71
CA ASP A 176 9.66 -7.43 -17.28
C ASP A 176 8.28 -7.79 -17.84
N CYS A 177 7.23 -7.23 -17.24
CA CYS A 177 5.86 -7.53 -17.63
C CYS A 177 5.31 -6.45 -18.58
N LYS A 178 4.94 -6.88 -19.80
CA LYS A 178 4.23 -6.09 -20.81
C LYS A 178 2.81 -6.59 -21.06
N ALA A 179 2.42 -7.65 -20.36
CA ALA A 179 1.13 -8.31 -20.43
C ALA A 179 0.69 -8.79 -19.03
N LYS A 180 -0.53 -9.33 -18.94
CA LYS A 180 -1.21 -9.59 -17.66
C LYS A 180 -1.08 -11.04 -17.21
N PHE A 181 -1.18 -11.26 -15.91
CA PHE A 181 -1.47 -12.56 -15.32
C PHE A 181 -2.98 -12.65 -15.03
N ILE A 182 -3.69 -13.48 -15.77
CA ILE A 182 -5.14 -13.60 -15.75
C ILE A 182 -5.55 -14.92 -15.08
N GLY A 183 -6.35 -14.84 -14.03
CA GLY A 183 -6.82 -16.04 -13.32
C GLY A 183 -7.71 -15.69 -12.14
N ASP A 184 -8.31 -16.71 -11.53
CA ASP A 184 -9.00 -16.59 -10.25
C ASP A 184 -8.30 -17.52 -9.26
N GLY A 185 -7.96 -17.02 -8.07
CA GLY A 185 -7.18 -17.73 -7.07
C GLY A 185 -5.70 -17.31 -6.99
N GLN A 186 -4.84 -18.20 -6.50
CA GLN A 186 -3.43 -17.91 -6.23
C GLN A 186 -2.51 -18.38 -7.35
N PHE A 187 -1.66 -17.48 -7.85
CA PHE A 187 -0.48 -17.81 -8.65
C PHE A 187 0.76 -17.76 -7.75
N ILE A 188 1.39 -18.92 -7.51
CA ILE A 188 2.36 -19.11 -6.43
C ILE A 188 3.78 -19.16 -7.00
N TRP A 189 4.67 -18.28 -6.54
CA TRP A 189 6.08 -18.25 -6.92
C TRP A 189 6.96 -18.68 -5.74
N GLN A 190 7.85 -19.63 -5.99
CA GLN A 190 8.75 -20.20 -5.00
C GLN A 190 10.19 -20.18 -5.51
N GLY A 191 11.15 -20.10 -4.56
CA GLY A 191 12.57 -20.12 -4.89
C GLY A 191 12.99 -18.95 -5.77
N VAL A 192 12.41 -17.77 -5.57
CA VAL A 192 12.83 -16.55 -6.27
C VAL A 192 14.18 -16.10 -5.71
N GLY A 193 15.20 -15.97 -6.55
CA GLY A 193 16.55 -15.63 -6.11
C GLY A 193 16.66 -14.22 -5.54
N SER A 194 17.42 -14.06 -4.46
CA SER A 194 17.65 -12.76 -3.82
C SER A 194 18.27 -11.74 -4.77
N GLY A 195 17.68 -10.55 -4.84
CA GLY A 195 18.03 -9.50 -5.80
C GLY A 195 17.19 -9.49 -7.08
N SER A 196 16.21 -10.40 -7.23
CA SER A 196 15.31 -10.40 -8.40
C SER A 196 14.44 -9.14 -8.43
N LYS A 197 13.99 -8.78 -9.64
CA LYS A 197 13.11 -7.65 -9.88
C LYS A 197 11.92 -8.09 -10.70
N LEU A 198 10.73 -7.71 -10.25
CA LEU A 198 9.48 -7.88 -11.00
C LEU A 198 8.95 -6.51 -11.39
N ILE A 199 8.93 -6.21 -12.69
CA ILE A 199 8.64 -4.89 -13.23
C ILE A 199 7.27 -4.91 -13.90
N SER A 200 6.38 -4.04 -13.42
CA SER A 200 5.02 -3.83 -13.92
C SER A 200 4.15 -5.10 -14.00
N PRO A 201 4.18 -6.01 -13.02
CA PRO A 201 3.26 -7.15 -13.02
C PRO A 201 1.82 -6.65 -12.96
N HIS A 202 0.89 -7.29 -13.66
CA HIS A 202 -0.54 -6.97 -13.59
C HIS A 202 -1.34 -8.22 -13.25
N MET A 203 -1.83 -8.31 -12.00
CA MET A 203 -2.76 -9.37 -11.59
C MET A 203 -4.19 -9.00 -11.95
N HIS A 204 -4.85 -9.80 -12.79
CA HIS A 204 -6.17 -9.51 -13.32
C HIS A 204 -7.11 -10.70 -13.11
N THR A 205 -8.23 -10.48 -12.43
CA THR A 205 -9.23 -11.54 -12.24
C THR A 205 -9.75 -12.06 -13.58
N LYS A 206 -10.01 -13.36 -13.69
CA LYS A 206 -10.66 -13.93 -14.87
C LYS A 206 -12.18 -13.71 -14.82
N THR A 207 -12.78 -13.87 -13.65
CA THR A 207 -14.22 -13.73 -13.43
C THR A 207 -14.56 -12.32 -12.98
N THR A 208 -15.55 -11.67 -13.60
CA THR A 208 -16.03 -10.36 -13.10
C THR A 208 -16.80 -10.54 -11.79
N PRO A 209 -16.29 -10.04 -10.65
CA PRO A 209 -16.92 -10.28 -9.34
C PRO A 209 -18.10 -9.35 -9.08
N TYR A 210 -18.99 -9.77 -8.19
CA TYR A 210 -19.97 -8.89 -7.56
C TYR A 210 -19.28 -8.02 -6.50
N THR A 211 -19.39 -6.71 -6.65
CA THR A 211 -18.83 -5.72 -5.72
C THR A 211 -19.94 -4.87 -5.10
N VAL A 212 -19.77 -4.50 -3.82
CA VAL A 212 -20.55 -3.44 -3.18
C VAL A 212 -19.93 -2.08 -3.50
N TYR A 213 -20.76 -1.05 -3.67
CA TYR A 213 -20.31 0.32 -3.91
C TYR A 213 -21.06 1.30 -3.01
N ARG A 214 -20.37 1.81 -1.99
CA ARG A 214 -20.93 2.60 -0.90
C ARG A 214 -20.92 4.11 -1.15
N PHE A 215 -20.97 4.55 -2.41
CA PHE A 215 -20.84 5.97 -2.74
C PHE A 215 -21.86 6.42 -3.78
N ASP A 216 -22.33 7.66 -3.63
CA ASP A 216 -23.19 8.31 -4.60
C ASP A 216 -22.37 8.96 -5.75
N SER A 217 -23.05 9.70 -6.63
CA SER A 217 -22.42 10.38 -7.77
C SER A 217 -21.54 11.56 -7.38
N ASP A 218 -21.77 12.16 -6.21
CA ASP A 218 -21.00 13.28 -5.69
C ASP A 218 -19.79 12.79 -4.86
N GLY A 219 -19.73 11.47 -4.64
CA GLY A 219 -18.67 10.80 -3.91
C GLY A 219 -18.89 10.72 -2.41
N ASN A 220 -20.10 11.02 -1.92
CA ASN A 220 -20.45 10.87 -0.51
C ASN A 220 -20.77 9.42 -0.17
N TRP A 221 -20.64 9.06 1.10
CA TRP A 221 -21.05 7.77 1.62
C TRP A 221 -22.56 7.51 1.47
N VAL A 222 -22.90 6.31 1.03
CA VAL A 222 -24.26 5.74 1.10
C VAL A 222 -24.30 4.79 2.28
N THR A 223 -25.10 5.12 3.31
CA THR A 223 -25.21 4.36 4.56
C THR A 223 -26.53 3.64 4.76
N ASP A 224 -27.55 3.95 3.94
CA ASP A 224 -28.82 3.20 3.94
C ASP A 224 -28.57 1.75 3.46
N PRO A 225 -28.77 0.72 4.31
CA PRO A 225 -28.46 -0.66 3.95
C PRO A 225 -29.23 -1.16 2.72
N ALA A 226 -30.44 -0.66 2.45
CA ALA A 226 -31.20 -1.04 1.27
C ALA A 226 -30.58 -0.48 -0.02
N LEU A 227 -30.08 0.77 0.02
CA LEU A 227 -29.37 1.38 -1.11
C LEU A 227 -27.98 0.75 -1.31
N VAL A 228 -27.27 0.45 -0.23
CA VAL A 228 -25.98 -0.27 -0.29
C VAL A 228 -26.19 -1.66 -0.89
N LEU A 229 -27.19 -2.41 -0.44
CA LEU A 229 -27.51 -3.74 -0.98
C LEU A 229 -27.86 -3.66 -2.47
N ALA A 230 -28.63 -2.65 -2.88
CA ALA A 230 -28.99 -2.42 -4.28
C ALA A 230 -27.77 -2.02 -5.16
N SER A 231 -26.67 -1.57 -4.56
CA SER A 231 -25.44 -1.24 -5.30
C SER A 231 -24.67 -2.47 -5.79
N VAL A 232 -24.92 -3.65 -5.20
CA VAL A 232 -24.15 -4.87 -5.43
C VAL A 232 -24.33 -5.35 -6.86
N ALA A 233 -23.26 -5.30 -7.65
CA ALA A 233 -23.31 -5.61 -9.07
C ALA A 233 -21.96 -6.15 -9.60
N PRO A 234 -21.94 -6.86 -10.74
CA PRO A 234 -20.70 -7.29 -11.39
C PRO A 234 -19.89 -6.09 -11.89
N ARG A 235 -18.65 -5.91 -11.42
CA ARG A 235 -17.77 -4.77 -11.79
C ARG A 235 -16.29 -5.15 -11.76
N LEU A 236 -15.48 -4.41 -12.51
CA LEU A 236 -14.01 -4.51 -12.50
C LEU A 236 -13.31 -3.17 -12.19
N ASP A 237 -14.07 -2.07 -12.19
CA ASP A 237 -13.56 -0.70 -12.14
C ASP A 237 -13.66 -0.05 -10.75
N LYS A 238 -14.57 -0.54 -9.89
CA LYS A 238 -14.84 0.04 -8.57
C LYS A 238 -15.58 -0.89 -7.64
N GLY A 239 -15.60 -0.51 -6.37
CA GLY A 239 -16.20 -1.29 -5.30
C GLY A 239 -15.29 -2.43 -4.89
N TYR A 240 -15.69 -3.13 -3.84
CA TYR A 240 -14.94 -4.27 -3.31
C TYR A 240 -15.88 -5.46 -3.09
N LYS A 241 -15.30 -6.66 -2.95
CA LYS A 241 -16.05 -7.87 -2.63
C LYS A 241 -16.71 -7.73 -1.25
N PRO A 242 -18.04 -7.83 -1.13
CA PRO A 242 -18.66 -7.83 0.19
C PRO A 242 -18.11 -8.96 1.06
N ASN A 243 -17.87 -8.69 2.33
CA ASN A 243 -17.38 -9.67 3.31
C ASN A 243 -18.13 -9.54 4.65
N ILE A 244 -17.72 -10.34 5.64
CA ILE A 244 -18.36 -10.40 6.96
C ILE A 244 -18.36 -9.04 7.71
N ASN A 245 -17.44 -8.14 7.36
CA ASN A 245 -17.32 -6.82 7.95
C ASN A 245 -18.38 -5.84 7.39
N ASP A 246 -19.04 -6.16 6.28
CA ASP A 246 -20.22 -5.45 5.78
C ASP A 246 -21.47 -5.80 6.59
N ILE A 247 -21.43 -5.55 7.90
CA ILE A 247 -22.44 -6.00 8.88
C ILE A 247 -23.87 -5.54 8.55
N ASP A 248 -24.01 -4.45 7.81
CA ASP A 248 -25.26 -3.83 7.39
C ASP A 248 -25.98 -4.60 6.27
N ILE A 249 -25.22 -5.23 5.37
CA ILE A 249 -25.78 -5.95 4.22
C ILE A 249 -25.46 -7.45 4.20
N TRP A 250 -24.46 -7.91 4.95
CA TRP A 250 -23.94 -9.29 4.88
C TRP A 250 -25.04 -10.32 5.12
N GLY A 251 -25.92 -10.09 6.10
CA GLY A 251 -27.05 -10.97 6.39
C GLY A 251 -27.99 -11.18 5.19
N SER A 252 -28.15 -10.17 4.35
CA SER A 252 -29.10 -10.13 3.23
C SER A 252 -28.53 -10.59 1.89
N LEU A 253 -27.21 -10.78 1.79
CA LEU A 253 -26.58 -11.25 0.56
C LEU A 253 -26.87 -12.73 0.29
N SER A 254 -27.07 -13.07 -0.98
CA SER A 254 -27.28 -14.44 -1.42
C SER A 254 -26.02 -15.30 -1.22
N PRO A 255 -26.15 -16.63 -1.03
CA PRO A 255 -24.99 -17.52 -0.93
C PRO A 255 -24.06 -17.45 -2.15
N ALA A 256 -24.60 -17.20 -3.35
CA ALA A 256 -23.80 -17.07 -4.57
C ALA A 256 -22.86 -15.84 -4.54
N ILE A 257 -23.28 -14.73 -3.93
CA ILE A 257 -22.44 -13.53 -3.78
C ILE A 257 -21.41 -13.74 -2.65
N LYS A 258 -21.84 -14.34 -1.54
CA LYS A 258 -20.95 -14.62 -0.39
C LYS A 258 -19.81 -15.58 -0.77
N ASN A 259 -20.12 -16.59 -1.58
CA ASN A 259 -19.21 -17.65 -1.99
C ASN A 259 -18.68 -17.46 -3.42
N GLN A 260 -18.72 -16.23 -3.95
CA GLN A 260 -18.22 -15.96 -5.30
C GLN A 260 -16.72 -16.31 -5.39
N ASN A 261 -16.34 -16.97 -6.48
CA ASN A 261 -14.94 -17.28 -6.78
C ASN A 261 -14.43 -16.36 -7.89
N ALA A 262 -13.53 -15.46 -7.52
CA ALA A 262 -12.91 -14.47 -8.37
C ALA A 262 -11.64 -13.94 -7.66
N GLY A 263 -10.96 -13.03 -8.34
CA GLY A 263 -9.79 -12.32 -7.85
C GLY A 263 -8.47 -13.02 -8.13
N ALA A 264 -7.44 -12.25 -8.49
CA ALA A 264 -6.12 -12.78 -8.87
C ALA A 264 -5.06 -12.40 -7.84
N THR A 265 -4.48 -13.38 -7.15
CA THR A 265 -3.43 -13.15 -6.15
C THR A 265 -2.08 -13.62 -6.68
N LEU A 266 -1.07 -12.73 -6.70
CA LEU A 266 0.32 -13.17 -6.81
C LEU A 266 0.85 -13.49 -5.42
N ARG A 267 1.18 -14.76 -5.17
CA ARG A 267 1.76 -15.19 -3.90
C ARG A 267 3.24 -15.52 -4.08
N ILE A 268 4.13 -14.73 -3.49
CA ILE A 268 5.56 -15.04 -3.45
C ILE A 268 5.89 -15.65 -2.09
N MET A 269 6.53 -16.82 -2.09
CA MET A 269 6.84 -17.56 -0.87
C MET A 269 8.34 -17.65 -0.61
N SER A 270 8.72 -17.42 0.65
CA SER A 270 10.08 -17.62 1.17
C SER A 270 11.17 -16.91 0.35
N ALA A 271 10.85 -15.72 -0.17
CA ALA A 271 11.77 -14.90 -0.95
C ALA A 271 12.42 -13.82 -0.09
N ASP A 272 13.58 -13.36 -0.53
CA ASP A 272 14.36 -12.36 0.19
C ASP A 272 14.91 -11.29 -0.75
N ASN A 273 14.88 -10.02 -0.35
CA ASN A 273 15.51 -8.92 -1.08
C ASN A 273 15.03 -8.84 -2.55
N ILE A 274 13.72 -8.71 -2.74
CA ILE A 274 13.07 -8.66 -4.05
C ILE A 274 12.38 -7.30 -4.23
N ASN A 275 12.55 -6.69 -5.41
CA ASN A 275 11.85 -5.46 -5.74
C ASN A 275 10.67 -5.74 -6.67
N ILE A 276 9.49 -5.26 -6.28
CA ILE A 276 8.29 -5.26 -7.10
C ILE A 276 8.01 -3.82 -7.52
N ILE A 277 8.20 -3.51 -8.79
CA ILE A 277 8.27 -2.15 -9.30
C ILE A 277 7.04 -1.87 -10.17
N HIS A 278 6.24 -0.87 -9.79
CA HIS A 278 4.99 -0.48 -10.45
C HIS A 278 3.94 -1.61 -10.58
N PRO A 279 3.65 -2.42 -9.54
CA PRO A 279 2.61 -3.44 -9.66
C PRO A 279 1.23 -2.83 -9.95
N GLU A 280 0.44 -3.54 -10.75
CA GLU A 280 -0.91 -3.17 -11.16
C GLU A 280 -1.90 -4.30 -10.82
N ALA A 281 -3.16 -3.96 -10.61
CA ALA A 281 -4.16 -4.97 -10.25
C ALA A 281 -5.55 -4.61 -10.79
N THR A 282 -6.29 -5.61 -11.25
CA THR A 282 -7.72 -5.49 -11.56
C THR A 282 -8.46 -6.59 -10.83
N MET A 283 -8.99 -6.24 -9.66
CA MET A 283 -9.47 -7.20 -8.67
C MET A 283 -8.37 -8.23 -8.38
N GLY A 284 -7.20 -7.76 -7.98
CA GLY A 284 -6.06 -8.62 -7.64
C GLY A 284 -5.29 -8.13 -6.43
N ASP A 285 -4.39 -8.96 -5.92
CA ASP A 285 -3.57 -8.63 -4.75
C ASP A 285 -2.19 -9.32 -4.77
N TYR A 286 -1.28 -8.83 -3.93
CA TYR A 286 0.10 -9.30 -3.80
C TYR A 286 0.34 -9.76 -2.37
N LEU A 287 0.66 -11.04 -2.22
CA LEU A 287 0.87 -11.71 -0.96
C LEU A 287 2.30 -12.23 -0.85
N PHE A 288 3.03 -11.74 0.14
CA PHE A 288 4.41 -12.16 0.41
C PHE A 288 4.42 -13.01 1.68
N THR A 289 4.58 -14.32 1.51
CA THR A 289 4.55 -15.30 2.59
C THR A 289 5.96 -15.68 3.01
N LEU A 290 6.29 -15.54 4.29
CA LEU A 290 7.63 -15.83 4.83
C LEU A 290 8.75 -15.07 4.09
N CYS A 291 8.44 -13.85 3.65
CA CYS A 291 9.34 -13.04 2.86
C CYS A 291 9.96 -11.90 3.67
N ASN A 292 11.19 -11.56 3.31
CA ASN A 292 11.97 -10.51 3.95
C ASN A 292 12.57 -9.57 2.90
N ARG A 293 12.85 -8.33 3.30
CA ARG A 293 13.47 -7.30 2.44
C ARG A 293 12.72 -7.12 1.12
N ILE A 294 11.39 -7.24 1.15
CA ILE A 294 10.57 -7.03 -0.04
C ILE A 294 10.29 -5.54 -0.17
N LEU A 295 10.62 -4.97 -1.32
CA LEU A 295 10.34 -3.57 -1.62
C LEU A 295 9.30 -3.48 -2.74
N VAL A 296 8.08 -3.07 -2.39
CA VAL A 296 7.04 -2.74 -3.36
C VAL A 296 7.07 -1.25 -3.65
N GLN A 297 7.33 -0.88 -4.90
CA GLN A 297 7.53 0.50 -5.33
C GLN A 297 6.40 0.95 -6.24
N GLU A 298 5.74 2.05 -5.89
CA GLU A 298 4.76 2.75 -6.71
C GLU A 298 3.65 1.85 -7.30
N PRO A 299 2.89 1.08 -6.48
CA PRO A 299 1.66 0.45 -6.95
C PRO A 299 0.77 1.48 -7.66
N ARG A 300 0.17 1.11 -8.78
CA ARG A 300 -0.60 2.03 -9.62
C ARG A 300 -1.64 1.25 -10.41
N ASN A 301 -2.69 1.93 -10.88
CA ASN A 301 -3.81 1.25 -11.57
C ASN A 301 -4.27 0.01 -10.78
N PHE A 302 -4.29 0.14 -9.45
CA PHE A 302 -4.34 -1.00 -8.55
C PHE A 302 -5.71 -1.06 -7.89
N ILE A 303 -6.59 -1.91 -8.42
CA ILE A 303 -7.88 -2.23 -7.82
C ILE A 303 -7.73 -3.57 -7.08
N ALA A 304 -7.73 -3.48 -5.76
CA ALA A 304 -7.51 -4.63 -4.90
C ALA A 304 -8.72 -5.58 -4.85
N TRP A 305 -8.48 -6.87 -4.60
CA TRP A 305 -9.52 -7.86 -4.34
C TRP A 305 -9.75 -8.09 -2.85
N ASN A 306 -8.70 -8.51 -2.13
CA ASN A 306 -8.69 -8.61 -0.67
C ASN A 306 -7.95 -7.41 -0.06
N ALA A 307 -6.95 -7.65 0.79
CA ALA A 307 -5.96 -6.63 1.10
C ALA A 307 -5.02 -6.47 -0.11
N GLY A 308 -4.66 -5.23 -0.47
CA GLY A 308 -3.91 -4.96 -1.69
C GLY A 308 -2.50 -5.57 -1.69
N ILE A 309 -1.71 -5.20 -0.69
CA ILE A 309 -0.33 -5.68 -0.49
C ILE A 309 -0.22 -6.26 0.92
N THR A 310 0.17 -7.52 1.04
CA THR A 310 0.25 -8.20 2.34
C THR A 310 1.62 -8.84 2.57
N PHE A 311 2.23 -8.53 3.72
CA PHE A 311 3.43 -9.22 4.21
C PHE A 311 3.06 -10.14 5.36
N GLU A 312 2.98 -11.44 5.10
CA GLU A 312 2.61 -12.45 6.09
C GLU A 312 3.80 -13.31 6.53
N ASN A 313 4.10 -13.31 7.82
CA ASN A 313 5.22 -14.07 8.38
C ASN A 313 4.83 -14.96 9.58
N HIS A 314 3.53 -15.16 9.83
CA HIS A 314 3.02 -15.90 11.00
C HIS A 314 3.17 -17.43 10.91
N GLN A 315 3.57 -17.98 9.76
CA GLN A 315 3.72 -19.43 9.58
C GLN A 315 4.91 -20.01 10.35
N THR A 316 5.90 -19.19 10.74
CA THR A 316 7.06 -19.59 11.55
C THR A 316 7.26 -18.65 12.74
N ALA A 317 8.18 -18.99 13.65
CA ALA A 317 8.49 -18.14 14.81
C ALA A 317 9.28 -16.88 14.48
N GLU A 318 9.94 -16.88 13.33
CA GLU A 318 10.69 -15.74 12.85
C GLU A 318 9.76 -14.56 12.53
N TRP A 319 10.34 -13.36 12.58
CA TRP A 319 9.67 -12.12 12.21
C TRP A 319 10.03 -11.75 10.78
N GLY A 320 9.07 -11.20 10.04
CA GLY A 320 9.35 -10.52 8.78
C GLY A 320 10.14 -9.24 9.02
N VAL A 321 11.19 -9.00 8.25
CA VAL A 321 12.05 -7.82 8.37
C VAL A 321 12.26 -7.15 7.01
N GLY A 322 12.46 -5.83 6.98
CA GLY A 322 12.81 -5.07 5.76
C GLY A 322 11.70 -4.98 4.71
N ASN A 323 10.46 -5.27 5.07
CA ASN A 323 9.34 -5.26 4.14
C ASN A 323 8.74 -3.85 4.01
N TRP A 324 8.73 -3.31 2.79
CA TRP A 324 8.38 -1.92 2.51
C TRP A 324 7.36 -1.80 1.38
N VAL A 325 6.45 -0.84 1.53
CA VAL A 325 5.74 -0.19 0.41
C VAL A 325 6.19 1.27 0.34
N ILE A 326 6.65 1.72 -0.83
CA ILE A 326 7.09 3.11 -1.04
C ILE A 326 6.43 3.67 -2.30
N GLY A 327 5.72 4.79 -2.16
CA GLY A 327 5.04 5.46 -3.26
C GLY A 327 3.71 4.80 -3.64
N GLY A 328 3.01 5.40 -4.60
CA GLY A 328 1.90 4.78 -5.30
C GLY A 328 0.55 4.81 -4.56
N GLU A 329 -0.40 4.07 -5.10
CA GLU A 329 -1.78 4.00 -4.65
C GLU A 329 -2.36 2.58 -4.70
N VAL A 330 -3.24 2.26 -3.74
CA VAL A 330 -4.16 1.12 -3.81
C VAL A 330 -5.60 1.62 -3.67
N LYS A 331 -6.48 1.11 -4.53
CA LYS A 331 -7.91 1.43 -4.58
C LYS A 331 -8.73 0.20 -4.22
N TYR A 332 -9.80 0.40 -3.46
CA TYR A 332 -10.76 -0.65 -3.11
C TYR A 332 -10.09 -1.84 -2.40
N GLY A 333 -10.51 -3.08 -2.72
CA GLY A 333 -10.16 -4.26 -1.94
C GLY A 333 -11.05 -4.41 -0.72
N SER A 334 -11.38 -5.65 -0.38
CA SER A 334 -12.23 -5.94 0.78
C SER A 334 -11.48 -5.91 2.12
N GLY A 335 -10.14 -5.84 2.08
CA GLY A 335 -9.27 -5.66 3.24
C GLY A 335 -8.56 -4.31 3.22
N ALA A 336 -7.40 -4.24 3.87
CA ALA A 336 -6.58 -3.05 3.90
C ALA A 336 -5.80 -2.78 2.60
N GLY A 337 -5.43 -1.53 2.33
CA GLY A 337 -4.54 -1.20 1.21
C GLY A 337 -3.17 -1.88 1.35
N VAL A 338 -2.56 -1.78 2.54
CA VAL A 338 -1.35 -2.51 2.94
C VAL A 338 -1.56 -3.18 4.29
N LEU A 339 -1.18 -4.45 4.41
CA LEU A 339 -1.34 -5.26 5.61
C LEU A 339 -0.02 -5.91 6.05
N PHE A 340 0.33 -5.75 7.32
CA PHE A 340 1.46 -6.44 7.96
C PHE A 340 0.97 -7.48 8.96
N ILE A 341 1.53 -8.69 8.85
CA ILE A 341 1.28 -9.81 9.75
C ILE A 341 2.63 -10.38 10.20
N ARG A 342 2.94 -10.24 11.49
CA ARG A 342 4.19 -10.72 12.11
C ARG A 342 5.47 -10.12 11.52
N ASN A 343 5.51 -8.79 11.39
CA ASN A 343 6.71 -8.07 10.95
C ASN A 343 7.30 -7.24 12.09
N ASP A 344 8.62 -7.19 12.15
CA ASP A 344 9.37 -6.46 13.15
C ASP A 344 10.54 -5.72 12.50
N GLY A 345 10.47 -4.38 12.47
CA GLY A 345 11.51 -3.55 11.87
C GLY A 345 12.84 -3.54 12.64
N GLY A 346 12.91 -4.17 13.82
CA GLY A 346 14.09 -4.10 14.66
C GLY A 346 14.39 -2.67 15.13
N ASN A 347 15.55 -2.46 15.77
CA ASN A 347 15.91 -1.14 16.29
C ASN A 347 16.18 -0.09 15.19
N GLU A 348 16.37 -0.53 13.95
CA GLU A 348 16.56 0.35 12.79
C GLU A 348 15.23 0.81 12.18
N HIS A 349 14.12 0.22 12.64
CA HIS A 349 12.79 0.42 12.10
C HIS A 349 12.73 0.12 10.58
N ASP A 350 13.38 -0.97 10.17
CA ASP A 350 13.47 -1.42 8.79
C ASP A 350 12.20 -2.20 8.38
N GLY A 351 11.16 -1.45 8.04
CA GLY A 351 9.92 -1.95 7.47
C GLY A 351 8.77 -0.95 7.64
N GLY A 352 7.77 -1.03 6.76
CA GLY A 352 6.56 -0.22 6.85
C GLY A 352 6.11 0.40 5.53
N VAL A 353 5.50 1.58 5.59
CA VAL A 353 4.86 2.25 4.44
C VAL A 353 5.31 3.71 4.36
N ARG A 354 5.70 4.15 3.16
CA ARG A 354 6.03 5.55 2.88
C ARG A 354 5.38 6.08 1.61
N ASP A 355 5.01 7.36 1.60
CA ASP A 355 4.57 8.09 0.40
C ASP A 355 3.36 7.44 -0.32
N PHE A 356 2.41 6.90 0.45
CA PHE A 356 1.39 5.99 -0.05
C PHE A 356 -0.03 6.55 0.03
N ILE A 357 -0.86 6.23 -0.97
CA ILE A 357 -2.28 6.57 -0.99
C ILE A 357 -3.14 5.30 -0.90
N SER A 358 -4.09 5.30 0.04
CA SER A 358 -5.18 4.32 0.06
C SER A 358 -6.51 5.00 -0.22
N TYR A 359 -7.32 4.42 -1.10
CA TYR A 359 -8.57 5.01 -1.54
C TYR A 359 -9.70 3.97 -1.52
N ARG A 360 -10.68 4.18 -0.64
CA ARG A 360 -11.90 3.38 -0.56
C ARG A 360 -11.70 1.89 -0.28
N CYS A 361 -10.70 1.55 0.52
CA CYS A 361 -10.50 0.20 1.01
C CYS A 361 -11.68 -0.23 1.90
N GLY A 362 -12.09 -1.49 1.77
CA GLY A 362 -13.24 -2.09 2.47
C GLY A 362 -12.97 -2.41 3.93
N GLU A 363 -11.72 -2.28 4.37
CA GLU A 363 -11.34 -2.26 5.78
C GLU A 363 -10.61 -0.94 6.08
N SER A 364 -9.29 -0.97 6.26
CA SER A 364 -8.49 0.20 6.61
C SER A 364 -7.54 0.63 5.49
N GLY A 365 -7.01 1.84 5.53
CA GLY A 365 -6.02 2.27 4.52
C GLY A 365 -4.71 1.50 4.64
N VAL A 366 -4.12 1.50 5.83
CA VAL A 366 -2.93 0.72 6.20
C VAL A 366 -3.19 0.06 7.54
N LYS A 367 -2.76 -1.19 7.68
CA LYS A 367 -3.06 -2.01 8.85
C LYS A 367 -1.90 -2.86 9.35
N THR A 368 -1.73 -2.90 10.67
CA THR A 368 -1.07 -4.03 11.35
C THR A 368 -2.12 -5.00 11.86
N TYR A 369 -1.90 -6.28 11.65
CA TYR A 369 -2.83 -7.30 12.13
C TYR A 369 -2.74 -7.43 13.67
N GLN A 370 -3.89 -7.69 14.29
CA GLN A 370 -4.03 -7.84 15.74
C GLN A 370 -4.15 -9.31 16.16
N ASN A 371 -3.82 -9.62 17.41
CA ASN A 371 -4.01 -10.96 18.00
C ASN A 371 -3.28 -12.07 17.23
N GLU A 372 -3.85 -13.28 17.21
CA GLU A 372 -3.27 -14.48 16.63
C GLU A 372 -3.92 -14.84 15.28
N ILE A 373 -3.12 -15.39 14.37
CA ILE A 373 -3.61 -16.14 13.20
C ILE A 373 -3.13 -17.58 13.35
N GLY A 374 -4.09 -18.51 13.40
CA GLY A 374 -3.79 -19.91 13.70
C GLY A 374 -3.26 -20.07 15.12
N VAL A 375 -2.00 -20.48 15.26
CA VAL A 375 -1.39 -20.81 16.56
C VAL A 375 -0.38 -19.75 17.05
N ARG A 376 -0.31 -18.59 16.40
CA ARG A 376 0.79 -17.63 16.61
C ARG A 376 0.32 -16.19 16.54
N SER A 377 0.96 -15.31 17.29
CA SER A 377 0.80 -13.87 17.18
C SER A 377 1.09 -13.37 15.76
N ALA A 378 0.17 -12.54 15.26
CA ALA A 378 0.21 -11.85 13.98
C ALA A 378 0.54 -10.35 14.12
N ARG A 379 0.85 -9.92 15.35
CA ARG A 379 1.18 -8.54 15.74
C ARG A 379 2.43 -8.03 15.04
N ASN A 380 2.72 -6.74 15.15
CA ASN A 380 3.85 -6.11 14.47
C ASN A 380 4.57 -5.13 15.39
N TYR A 381 5.86 -4.91 15.12
CA TYR A 381 6.73 -4.09 15.94
C TYR A 381 7.63 -3.19 15.09
N ARG A 382 7.94 -2.00 15.61
CA ARG A 382 9.01 -1.12 15.13
C ARG A 382 8.94 -0.76 13.65
N LEU A 383 7.75 -0.75 13.05
CA LEU A 383 7.53 -0.29 11.68
C LEU A 383 7.41 1.24 11.59
N ILE A 384 7.67 1.79 10.40
CA ILE A 384 7.47 3.21 10.07
C ILE A 384 6.27 3.39 9.15
N PHE A 385 5.38 4.29 9.52
CA PHE A 385 4.25 4.75 8.71
C PHE A 385 4.43 6.25 8.47
N ASP A 386 4.83 6.64 7.27
CA ASP A 386 5.27 8.01 6.96
C ASP A 386 4.65 8.53 5.66
N ASN A 387 4.09 9.73 5.68
CA ASN A 387 3.53 10.37 4.49
C ASN A 387 2.44 9.51 3.82
N ILE A 388 1.42 9.16 4.58
CA ILE A 388 0.31 8.31 4.12
C ILE A 388 -0.95 9.15 4.00
N THR A 389 -1.62 9.06 2.85
CA THR A 389 -2.93 9.65 2.63
C THR A 389 -4.00 8.56 2.52
N THR A 390 -5.04 8.63 3.34
CA THR A 390 -6.14 7.66 3.31
C THR A 390 -7.46 8.38 3.07
N ILE A 391 -8.25 7.87 2.13
CA ILE A 391 -9.46 8.56 1.67
C ILE A 391 -10.59 7.55 1.66
N GLN A 392 -11.61 7.80 2.46
CA GLN A 392 -12.89 7.09 2.42
C GLN A 392 -12.78 5.57 2.58
N CYS A 393 -11.90 5.08 3.47
CA CYS A 393 -11.92 3.67 3.88
C CYS A 393 -13.18 3.37 4.71
N TYR A 394 -13.71 2.14 4.59
CA TYR A 394 -14.96 1.75 5.25
C TYR A 394 -14.81 1.53 6.76
N TYR A 395 -13.62 1.15 7.21
CA TYR A 395 -13.20 1.26 8.60
C TYR A 395 -12.23 2.43 8.71
N ASP A 396 -11.01 2.18 9.15
CA ASP A 396 -10.16 3.24 9.66
C ASP A 396 -9.22 3.78 8.59
N GLY A 397 -8.76 5.02 8.73
CA GLY A 397 -7.72 5.52 7.84
C GLY A 397 -6.44 4.71 7.99
N ILE A 398 -5.92 4.69 9.21
CA ILE A 398 -4.76 3.88 9.60
C ILE A 398 -5.09 3.13 10.89
N ASP A 399 -4.89 1.82 10.89
CA ASP A 399 -5.11 0.90 12.01
C ASP A 399 -3.77 0.24 12.40
N VAL A 400 -3.05 0.86 13.34
CA VAL A 400 -1.77 0.35 13.85
C VAL A 400 -1.93 -0.25 15.26
N ASN A 401 -2.94 -1.11 15.42
CA ASN A 401 -3.13 -1.83 16.67
C ASN A 401 -2.44 -3.20 16.63
N ALA A 402 -2.10 -3.73 17.81
CA ALA A 402 -1.55 -5.05 18.02
C ALA A 402 -2.54 -5.95 18.78
N ASP A 403 -3.31 -5.40 19.72
CA ASP A 403 -4.34 -6.11 20.46
C ASP A 403 -5.74 -5.63 20.04
N THR A 404 -6.75 -6.51 20.10
CA THR A 404 -8.15 -6.10 19.92
C THR A 404 -9.13 -7.04 20.63
N GLY A 405 -10.25 -6.50 21.10
CA GLY A 405 -11.25 -7.27 21.84
C GLY A 405 -10.84 -7.57 23.28
N SER A 406 -11.33 -8.69 23.81
CA SER A 406 -11.05 -9.12 25.19
C SER A 406 -9.62 -9.67 25.34
N PRO A 407 -8.96 -9.45 26.49
CA PRO A 407 -7.62 -9.97 26.75
C PRO A 407 -7.54 -11.50 26.59
N ALA A 408 -6.51 -11.95 25.87
CA ALA A 408 -6.14 -13.35 25.72
C ALA A 408 -4.60 -13.48 25.77
N GLU A 409 -4.09 -14.61 26.23
CA GLU A 409 -2.64 -14.83 26.29
C GLU A 409 -2.04 -14.86 24.88
N ARG A 410 -0.86 -14.26 24.71
CA ARG A 410 -0.21 -14.14 23.41
C ARG A 410 0.71 -15.33 23.17
N VAL A 411 0.72 -15.85 21.95
CA VAL A 411 1.56 -17.01 21.58
C VAL A 411 2.74 -16.56 20.72
N ASP A 412 3.96 -16.90 21.16
CA ASP A 412 5.23 -16.49 20.54
C ASP A 412 5.37 -14.97 20.38
N ASP A 413 5.00 -14.28 21.46
CA ASP A 413 5.02 -12.84 21.67
C ASP A 413 5.16 -12.56 23.18
N TYR A 414 5.20 -11.29 23.57
CA TYR A 414 5.22 -10.92 24.99
C TYR A 414 3.97 -11.37 25.73
N SER A 415 4.15 -11.89 26.95
CA SER A 415 3.06 -12.33 27.80
C SER A 415 2.21 -11.17 28.33
N LEU A 416 0.99 -11.47 28.79
CA LEU A 416 0.14 -10.50 29.49
C LEU A 416 0.75 -9.97 30.80
N ASP A 417 1.59 -10.78 31.46
CA ASP A 417 2.30 -10.41 32.68
C ASP A 417 3.43 -9.41 32.41
N GLU A 418 4.12 -9.55 31.27
CA GLU A 418 5.14 -8.58 30.85
C GLU A 418 4.51 -7.27 30.38
N TYR A 419 3.45 -7.38 29.56
CA TYR A 419 2.75 -6.24 29.00
C TYR A 419 1.24 -6.48 28.98
N PRO A 420 0.47 -5.66 29.74
CA PRO A 420 -0.98 -5.72 29.71
C PRO A 420 -1.55 -5.59 28.30
N TRP A 421 -2.82 -5.98 28.14
CA TRP A 421 -3.55 -5.79 26.90
C TRP A 421 -3.52 -4.33 26.43
N PHE A 422 -3.32 -4.10 25.13
CA PHE A 422 -3.11 -2.79 24.50
C PHE A 422 -1.80 -2.07 24.89
N HIS A 423 -0.92 -2.66 25.70
CA HIS A 423 0.29 -2.01 26.22
C HIS A 423 1.59 -2.63 25.69
N LEU A 424 1.54 -3.39 24.59
CA LEU A 424 2.75 -3.95 23.99
C LEU A 424 3.76 -2.87 23.59
N PRO A 425 5.07 -3.14 23.66
CA PRO A 425 6.11 -2.16 23.29
C PRO A 425 6.26 -2.08 21.77
N THR A 426 5.18 -1.74 21.06
CA THR A 426 5.08 -1.73 19.59
C THR A 426 6.10 -0.79 18.95
N LYS A 427 6.37 0.38 19.55
CA LYS A 427 7.45 1.29 19.14
C LYS A 427 7.41 1.67 17.66
N HIS A 428 6.23 1.85 17.10
CA HIS A 428 6.05 2.36 15.74
C HIS A 428 6.43 3.85 15.67
N ILE A 429 6.87 4.27 14.48
CA ILE A 429 6.99 5.69 14.12
C ILE A 429 5.85 5.99 13.14
N ILE A 430 4.90 6.80 13.56
CA ILE A 430 3.70 7.15 12.79
C ILE A 430 3.73 8.65 12.53
N ARG A 431 3.93 9.08 11.29
CA ARG A 431 4.06 10.51 11.01
C ARG A 431 3.57 10.94 9.65
N ASN A 432 3.28 12.23 9.52
CA ASN A 432 2.82 12.84 8.27
C ASN A 432 1.60 12.10 7.70
N ILE A 433 0.61 11.82 8.55
CA ILE A 433 -0.58 11.08 8.17
C ILE A 433 -1.69 12.07 7.84
N ILE A 434 -2.37 11.88 6.70
CA ILE A 434 -3.57 12.61 6.34
C ILE A 434 -4.69 11.62 6.09
N THR A 435 -5.79 11.71 6.83
CA THR A 435 -6.97 10.88 6.59
C THR A 435 -8.19 11.75 6.33
N ARG A 436 -9.07 11.31 5.41
CA ARG A 436 -10.25 12.06 5.02
C ARG A 436 -11.46 11.16 4.86
N ASP A 437 -12.53 11.54 5.55
CA ASP A 437 -13.88 10.99 5.37
C ASP A 437 -13.93 9.47 5.53
N CYS A 438 -13.16 8.91 6.47
CA CYS A 438 -13.18 7.49 6.78
C CYS A 438 -14.43 7.16 7.61
N MET A 439 -15.10 6.05 7.29
CA MET A 439 -16.34 5.63 7.96
C MET A 439 -16.09 5.06 9.37
N GLY A 440 -14.86 4.63 9.65
CA GLY A 440 -14.36 4.33 10.98
C GLY A 440 -13.63 5.51 11.63
N ILE A 441 -12.55 5.19 12.35
CA ILE A 441 -11.67 6.14 13.02
C ILE A 441 -10.71 6.76 11.99
N GLY A 442 -10.38 8.03 12.15
CA GLY A 442 -9.40 8.69 11.28
C GLY A 442 -8.02 8.02 11.34
N ALA A 443 -7.40 8.01 12.52
CA ALA A 443 -6.13 7.34 12.77
C ALA A 443 -6.10 6.75 14.19
N TRP A 444 -5.71 5.49 14.34
CA TRP A 444 -5.62 4.87 15.66
C TRP A 444 -4.54 3.82 15.79
N TRP A 445 -4.12 3.62 17.04
CA TRP A 445 -3.05 2.72 17.44
C TRP A 445 -3.21 2.31 18.90
N ASP A 446 -2.46 1.27 19.28
CA ASP A 446 -2.27 0.84 20.65
C ASP A 446 -0.78 0.66 20.97
N GLY A 447 -0.50 0.04 22.11
CA GLY A 447 0.84 -0.23 22.57
C GLY A 447 1.47 0.98 23.25
N GLN A 448 2.78 0.92 23.42
CA GLN A 448 3.54 1.95 24.10
C GLN A 448 4.88 2.24 23.45
N MET A 449 5.42 3.42 23.78
CA MET A 449 6.66 3.95 23.23
C MET A 449 6.60 4.20 21.72
N ASN A 450 5.41 4.36 21.16
CA ASN A 450 5.24 4.86 19.80
C ASN A 450 5.58 6.35 19.74
N ILE A 451 6.08 6.79 18.58
CA ILE A 451 6.28 8.21 18.26
C ILE A 451 5.27 8.58 17.18
N ILE A 452 4.38 9.50 17.51
CA ILE A 452 3.34 10.01 16.64
C ILE A 452 3.58 11.49 16.40
N ASP A 453 3.74 11.91 15.14
CA ASP A 453 3.98 13.31 14.79
C ASP A 453 3.27 13.72 13.50
N ASN A 454 2.61 14.87 13.49
CA ASN A 454 1.96 15.41 12.29
C ASN A 454 0.88 14.47 11.72
N VAL A 455 -0.18 14.25 12.51
CA VAL A 455 -1.37 13.47 12.10
C VAL A 455 -2.54 14.42 11.92
N ILE A 456 -3.13 14.42 10.73
CA ILE A 456 -4.24 15.28 10.36
C ILE A 456 -5.41 14.42 9.90
N THR A 457 -6.56 14.54 10.56
CA THR A 457 -7.77 13.81 10.19
C THR A 457 -8.93 14.75 9.92
N TYR A 458 -9.64 14.48 8.82
CA TYR A 458 -10.79 15.26 8.37
C TYR A 458 -12.01 14.36 8.31
N GLU A 459 -13.10 14.79 8.93
CA GLU A 459 -14.44 14.24 8.73
C GLU A 459 -14.55 12.72 8.98
N ALA A 460 -13.79 12.21 9.95
CA ALA A 460 -13.98 10.83 10.40
C ALA A 460 -15.39 10.65 10.96
N HIS A 461 -16.04 9.54 10.59
CA HIS A 461 -17.39 9.23 11.07
C HIS A 461 -17.38 8.81 12.54
N LYS A 462 -16.28 8.20 13.02
CA LYS A 462 -16.00 7.98 14.44
C LYS A 462 -15.03 9.04 14.99
N GLU A 463 -14.23 8.71 16.00
CA GLU A 463 -13.13 9.55 16.48
C GLU A 463 -12.18 9.92 15.32
N GLY A 464 -11.59 11.11 15.40
CA GLY A 464 -10.55 11.52 14.46
C GLY A 464 -9.23 10.84 14.80
N VAL A 465 -8.88 10.80 16.09
CA VAL A 465 -7.68 10.13 16.59
C VAL A 465 -8.03 9.31 17.83
N PHE A 466 -7.50 8.08 17.91
CA PHE A 466 -7.68 7.20 19.06
C PHE A 466 -6.33 6.55 19.44
N ASP A 467 -5.78 6.96 20.58
CA ASP A 467 -4.68 6.25 21.26
C ASP A 467 -5.25 5.30 22.31
N ARG A 468 -5.31 4.01 21.97
CA ARG A 468 -5.78 2.97 22.89
C ARG A 468 -4.69 2.48 23.85
N GLY A 469 -3.44 2.83 23.54
CA GLY A 469 -2.27 2.44 24.29
C GLY A 469 -1.95 3.37 25.45
N THR A 470 -0.68 3.40 25.83
CA THR A 470 -0.17 4.22 26.94
C THR A 470 1.29 4.61 26.68
N ASN A 471 1.84 5.56 27.43
CA ASN A 471 3.23 6.00 27.33
C ASN A 471 3.68 6.43 25.91
N ASN A 472 2.73 6.79 25.05
CA ASN A 472 3.02 7.23 23.69
C ASN A 472 3.40 8.72 23.67
N ASP A 473 4.21 9.09 22.69
CA ASP A 473 4.53 10.49 22.44
C ASP A 473 3.76 10.97 21.20
N ILE A 474 2.84 11.93 21.40
CA ILE A 474 1.90 12.37 20.38
C ILE A 474 2.06 13.88 20.18
N THR A 475 2.56 14.28 19.01
CA THR A 475 2.87 15.68 18.70
C THR A 475 2.19 16.13 17.39
N ASN A 476 1.81 17.40 17.30
CA ASN A 476 1.27 18.03 16.08
C ASN A 476 0.04 17.30 15.51
N VAL A 477 -1.00 17.11 16.31
CA VAL A 477 -2.25 16.46 15.86
C VAL A 477 -3.30 17.50 15.50
N THR A 478 -3.95 17.33 14.36
CA THR A 478 -5.08 18.14 13.91
C THR A 478 -6.29 17.25 13.61
N VAL A 479 -7.42 17.51 14.25
CA VAL A 479 -8.68 16.80 14.00
C VAL A 479 -9.76 17.80 13.61
N ILE A 480 -10.39 17.61 12.45
CA ILE A 480 -11.40 18.52 11.91
C ILE A 480 -12.66 17.74 11.58
N GLY A 481 -13.78 18.05 12.24
CA GLY A 481 -15.09 17.51 11.91
C GLY A 481 -15.27 16.01 12.17
N ALA A 482 -14.53 15.41 13.12
CA ALA A 482 -14.74 14.02 13.52
C ALA A 482 -16.07 13.84 14.29
N ASN A 483 -16.45 12.60 14.60
CA ASN A 483 -17.79 12.24 15.07
C ASN A 483 -18.86 12.79 14.11
N LYS A 484 -18.62 12.63 12.81
CA LYS A 484 -19.46 13.18 11.73
C LYS A 484 -20.90 12.68 11.79
N ASP A 485 -21.10 11.44 12.24
CA ASP A 485 -22.41 10.79 12.34
C ASP A 485 -23.16 11.12 13.65
N LEU A 486 -22.59 11.96 14.51
CA LEU A 486 -23.24 12.46 15.72
C LEU A 486 -23.67 11.35 16.70
N THR A 487 -22.81 10.36 16.88
CA THR A 487 -23.04 9.18 17.74
C THR A 487 -22.51 9.36 19.18
N ASN A 488 -22.30 10.63 19.59
CA ASN A 488 -21.78 11.02 20.89
C ASN A 488 -20.36 10.51 21.21
N LEU A 489 -19.53 10.43 20.18
CA LEU A 489 -18.10 10.13 20.29
C LEU A 489 -17.26 11.40 20.51
N ASN A 490 -16.01 11.21 20.93
CA ASN A 490 -15.04 12.29 21.08
C ASN A 490 -14.38 12.64 19.74
N GLN A 491 -13.70 13.79 19.68
CA GLN A 491 -12.86 14.12 18.53
C GLN A 491 -11.51 13.40 18.61
N LEU A 492 -10.86 13.46 19.77
CA LEU A 492 -9.62 12.75 20.10
C LEU A 492 -9.79 12.00 21.42
N THR A 493 -9.46 10.71 21.42
CA THR A 493 -9.47 9.83 22.59
C THR A 493 -8.07 9.30 22.88
N CYS A 494 -7.66 9.33 24.14
CA CYS A 494 -6.48 8.65 24.64
C CYS A 494 -6.84 7.92 25.95
N GLU A 495 -6.81 6.59 25.94
CA GLU A 495 -7.23 5.79 27.11
C GLU A 495 -6.16 5.72 28.20
N GLY A 496 -4.89 5.59 27.81
CA GLY A 496 -3.76 5.49 28.72
C GLY A 496 -3.09 6.82 29.10
N ALA A 497 -1.88 6.69 29.64
CA ALA A 497 -1.05 7.81 30.12
C ALA A 497 0.01 8.17 29.08
N SER A 498 -0.39 8.97 28.09
CA SER A 498 0.47 9.45 27.00
C SER A 498 0.77 10.95 27.16
N ARG A 499 1.65 11.47 26.29
CA ARG A 499 2.07 12.88 26.29
C ARG A 499 1.64 13.53 24.98
N LEU A 500 0.71 14.48 25.05
CA LEU A 500 0.15 15.18 23.88
C LEU A 500 0.70 16.61 23.79
N ARG A 501 1.19 17.03 22.62
CA ARG A 501 1.76 18.38 22.43
C ARG A 501 1.39 18.95 21.07
N GLY A 502 0.78 20.13 21.04
CA GLY A 502 0.34 20.74 19.79
C GLY A 502 -0.87 20.00 19.21
N VAL A 503 -2.02 20.19 19.85
CA VAL A 503 -3.29 19.56 19.46
C VAL A 503 -4.25 20.63 18.98
N MET A 504 -4.71 20.53 17.74
CA MET A 504 -5.74 21.42 17.17
C MET A 504 -7.01 20.62 16.88
N ILE A 505 -8.13 21.03 17.47
CA ILE A 505 -9.44 20.42 17.24
C ILE A 505 -10.37 21.46 16.64
N HIS A 506 -11.04 21.12 15.54
CA HIS A 506 -12.14 21.90 14.98
C HIS A 506 -13.37 21.00 14.87
N ALA A 507 -14.14 20.91 15.96
CA ALA A 507 -15.37 20.12 16.00
C ALA A 507 -16.53 20.87 15.33
N TYR A 508 -17.33 20.16 14.53
CA TYR A 508 -18.58 20.67 13.95
C TYR A 508 -19.83 20.32 14.79
N THR A 509 -19.62 19.67 15.93
CA THR A 509 -20.65 19.24 16.88
C THR A 509 -20.25 19.60 18.30
N THR A 510 -21.23 19.76 19.18
CA THR A 510 -21.02 19.96 20.62
C THR A 510 -21.02 18.64 21.42
N GLN A 511 -21.24 17.50 20.75
CA GLN A 511 -21.20 16.18 21.39
C GLN A 511 -19.78 15.79 21.82
N GLY A 512 -19.69 14.99 22.87
CA GLY A 512 -18.43 14.45 23.38
C GLY A 512 -17.41 15.52 23.78
N TYR A 513 -16.15 15.07 23.90
CA TYR A 513 -15.01 15.93 24.21
C TYR A 513 -14.24 16.31 22.96
N ALA A 514 -13.64 17.50 22.97
CA ALA A 514 -12.61 17.86 22.00
C ALA A 514 -11.37 16.98 22.23
N VAL A 515 -10.99 16.81 23.50
CA VAL A 515 -9.94 15.88 23.92
C VAL A 515 -10.38 15.13 25.17
N TYR A 516 -10.49 13.81 25.06
CA TYR A 516 -10.72 12.89 26.17
C TYR A 516 -9.44 12.09 26.43
N ALA A 517 -8.66 12.49 27.42
CA ALA A 517 -7.36 11.90 27.71
C ALA A 517 -7.10 11.82 29.23
N PRO A 518 -7.97 11.15 30.01
CA PRO A 518 -8.07 11.31 31.46
C PRO A 518 -6.80 10.97 32.26
N SER A 519 -5.89 10.17 31.71
CA SER A 519 -4.63 9.78 32.35
C SER A 519 -3.40 10.46 31.72
N SER A 520 -3.62 11.29 30.70
CA SER A 520 -2.55 11.89 29.89
C SER A 520 -2.32 13.35 30.21
N GLU A 521 -1.13 13.81 29.84
CA GLU A 521 -0.72 15.21 29.92
C GLU A 521 -0.85 15.86 28.54
N ILE A 522 -1.32 17.11 28.50
CA ILE A 522 -1.48 17.86 27.24
C ILE A 522 -0.83 19.24 27.33
N SER A 523 -0.23 19.72 26.25
CA SER A 523 0.24 21.11 26.11
C SER A 523 -0.06 21.65 24.72
N ASN A 524 -0.17 22.98 24.61
CA ASN A 524 -0.47 23.67 23.35
C ASN A 524 -1.74 23.11 22.65
N VAL A 525 -2.88 23.17 23.35
CA VAL A 525 -4.18 22.72 22.84
C VAL A 525 -5.01 23.90 22.35
N ALA A 526 -5.57 23.78 21.15
CA ALA A 526 -6.47 24.76 20.55
C ALA A 526 -7.77 24.10 20.09
N CYS A 527 -8.91 24.68 20.46
CA CYS A 527 -10.24 24.24 20.01
C CYS A 527 -10.91 25.37 19.23
N ALA A 528 -11.03 25.20 17.91
CA ALA A 528 -11.58 26.17 16.98
C ALA A 528 -13.10 26.02 16.80
N GLY A 529 -13.73 27.06 16.25
CA GLY A 529 -15.15 27.06 15.91
C GLY A 529 -16.08 27.09 17.13
N SER A 530 -17.31 26.61 16.92
CA SER A 530 -18.40 26.60 17.91
C SER A 530 -18.74 25.20 18.43
N GLY A 531 -18.01 24.16 18.00
CA GLY A 531 -18.19 22.79 18.52
C GLY A 531 -17.69 22.62 19.94
N THR A 532 -17.60 21.36 20.38
CA THR A 532 -17.10 21.02 21.72
C THR A 532 -15.69 21.57 21.94
N LYS A 533 -15.45 22.10 23.14
CA LYS A 533 -14.16 22.62 23.62
C LYS A 533 -13.74 21.96 24.94
N LEU A 534 -14.40 20.85 25.27
CA LEU A 534 -14.15 20.14 26.52
C LEU A 534 -12.82 19.38 26.40
N VAL A 535 -11.94 19.63 27.38
CA VAL A 535 -10.65 18.95 27.52
C VAL A 535 -10.62 18.28 28.89
N LEU A 536 -10.40 16.96 28.89
CA LEU A 536 -10.20 16.15 30.09
C LEU A 536 -8.81 15.50 30.04
N CYS A 537 -7.98 15.80 31.05
CA CYS A 537 -6.60 15.32 31.17
C CYS A 537 -6.09 15.46 32.61
N THR A 538 -4.90 14.92 32.90
CA THR A 538 -4.26 15.03 34.23
C THR A 538 -3.53 16.36 34.42
N TYR A 539 -2.91 16.86 33.35
CA TYR A 539 -2.15 18.10 33.35
C TYR A 539 -2.35 18.86 32.05
N VAL A 540 -2.46 20.19 32.15
CA VAL A 540 -2.47 21.13 31.02
C VAL A 540 -1.23 22.01 31.13
N GLY A 541 -0.38 21.97 30.12
CA GLY A 541 0.86 22.73 30.06
C GLY A 541 0.66 24.25 30.08
N ASP A 542 1.62 24.93 30.69
CA ASP A 542 1.59 26.39 30.88
C ASP A 542 1.54 27.14 29.54
N ILE A 543 0.65 28.14 29.47
CA ILE A 543 0.64 29.12 28.37
C ILE A 543 1.72 30.16 28.67
N GLN A 544 2.68 30.30 27.76
CA GLN A 544 3.82 31.23 27.89
C GLN A 544 3.80 32.26 26.76
N GLY A 545 4.33 33.46 27.03
CA GLY A 545 4.40 34.54 26.05
C GLY A 545 4.74 35.90 26.68
N GLY A 546 4.68 36.95 25.86
CA GLY A 546 4.77 38.35 26.30
C GLY A 546 3.40 38.97 26.54
N ASN A 547 3.15 40.13 25.94
CA ASN A 547 1.84 40.79 26.01
C ASN A 547 0.72 39.90 25.44
N ILE A 548 -0.43 39.87 26.13
CA ILE A 548 -1.64 39.18 25.68
C ILE A 548 -2.55 40.21 24.99
N ASN A 549 -2.79 40.02 23.70
CA ASN A 549 -3.77 40.78 22.94
C ASN A 549 -4.81 39.80 22.37
N VAL A 550 -6.06 39.95 22.78
CA VAL A 550 -7.20 39.12 22.36
C VAL A 550 -8.34 40.01 21.90
N GLN A 551 -9.08 39.56 20.89
CA GLN A 551 -10.19 40.29 20.29
C GLN A 551 -11.34 39.32 19.96
N HIS A 552 -12.55 39.83 19.98
CA HIS A 552 -13.76 39.08 19.65
C HIS A 552 -14.80 40.02 19.00
N LEU A 553 -15.71 39.46 18.21
CA LEU A 553 -16.80 40.24 17.60
C LEU A 553 -17.90 40.59 18.62
N ASP A 554 -18.13 39.71 19.60
CA ASP A 554 -19.07 39.98 20.68
C ASP A 554 -18.59 41.15 21.53
N ASN A 555 -19.56 41.95 22.01
CA ASN A 555 -19.30 43.07 22.91
C ASN A 555 -18.62 42.65 24.22
N THR A 556 -18.75 41.38 24.61
CA THR A 556 -18.23 40.84 25.85
C THR A 556 -17.19 39.76 25.60
N MET A 557 -16.07 39.83 26.30
CA MET A 557 -15.08 38.75 26.36
C MET A 557 -14.63 38.49 27.78
N THR A 558 -14.25 37.23 28.05
CA THR A 558 -13.90 36.80 29.40
C THR A 558 -12.64 35.94 29.40
N LEU A 559 -11.73 36.26 30.32
CA LEU A 559 -10.69 35.36 30.78
C LEU A 559 -11.25 34.55 31.96
N ALA A 560 -11.24 33.23 31.84
CA ALA A 560 -11.80 32.31 32.82
C ALA A 560 -10.73 31.36 33.35
N MET A 561 -10.64 31.21 34.68
CA MET A 561 -9.72 30.27 35.32
C MET A 561 -10.51 29.22 36.12
N ARG A 562 -10.24 27.94 35.84
CA ARG A 562 -10.92 26.80 36.48
C ARG A 562 -9.91 25.81 37.08
N PRO A 563 -9.33 26.11 38.25
CA PRO A 563 -8.55 25.14 39.01
C PRO A 563 -9.44 23.98 39.50
N ALA A 564 -8.83 22.90 40.00
CA ALA A 564 -9.55 21.68 40.40
C ALA A 564 -10.44 21.12 39.27
N MET A 565 -9.91 21.11 38.04
CA MET A 565 -10.66 20.81 36.81
C MET A 565 -11.31 19.43 36.78
N GLY A 566 -10.79 18.45 37.53
CA GLY A 566 -11.40 17.12 37.66
C GLY A 566 -12.68 17.07 38.51
N GLY A 567 -12.95 18.11 39.30
CA GLY A 567 -14.11 18.17 40.21
C GLY A 567 -14.97 19.42 40.08
N THR A 568 -14.71 20.28 39.10
CA THR A 568 -15.41 21.56 38.94
C THR A 568 -15.92 21.78 37.52
N THR A 569 -17.14 22.29 37.41
CA THR A 569 -17.73 22.69 36.12
C THR A 569 -17.58 24.18 35.87
N ASN A 570 -17.83 25.01 36.89
CA ASN A 570 -17.80 26.46 36.79
C ASN A 570 -16.40 27.02 37.08
N PRO A 571 -15.90 28.00 36.31
CA PRO A 571 -14.65 28.70 36.62
C PRO A 571 -14.66 29.33 38.01
N SER A 572 -13.53 29.30 38.72
CA SER A 572 -13.39 29.92 40.04
C SER A 572 -13.17 31.43 39.95
N LEU A 573 -12.58 31.91 38.86
CA LEU A 573 -12.35 33.32 38.57
C LEU A 573 -12.81 33.65 37.15
N LEU A 574 -13.52 34.77 37.01
CA LEU A 574 -13.82 35.40 35.72
C LEU A 574 -13.36 36.86 35.73
N MET A 575 -12.60 37.25 34.72
CA MET A 575 -12.30 38.64 34.39
C MET A 575 -12.92 38.97 33.05
N THR A 576 -13.83 39.93 33.02
CA THR A 576 -14.65 40.23 31.85
C THR A 576 -14.48 41.69 31.42
N ALA A 577 -14.25 41.90 30.13
CA ALA A 577 -14.36 43.20 29.48
C ALA A 577 -15.69 43.23 28.69
N ASP A 578 -16.50 44.25 28.93
CA ASP A 578 -17.86 44.38 28.41
C ASP A 578 -18.01 45.76 27.74
N CYS A 579 -17.90 45.79 26.40
CA CYS A 579 -18.01 46.99 25.58
C CYS A 579 -19.46 47.47 25.53
N GLN A 580 -19.73 48.62 26.15
CA GLN A 580 -21.06 49.24 26.18
C GLN A 580 -21.30 50.16 24.97
N VAL A 581 -20.23 50.78 24.47
CA VAL A 581 -20.25 51.67 23.31
C VAL A 581 -19.12 51.25 22.36
N ALA A 582 -19.48 50.68 21.22
CA ALA A 582 -18.54 50.21 20.20
C ALA A 582 -18.38 51.26 19.08
N THR A 583 -17.90 52.47 19.44
CA THR A 583 -17.63 53.54 18.49
C THR A 583 -16.12 53.78 18.41
N PRO A 584 -15.49 53.67 17.22
CA PRO A 584 -14.05 53.89 17.07
C PRO A 584 -13.60 55.25 17.64
N GLY A 585 -12.70 55.23 18.62
CA GLY A 585 -12.18 56.41 19.31
C GLY A 585 -13.12 57.03 20.36
N GLY A 586 -14.29 56.44 20.58
CA GLY A 586 -15.29 56.84 21.58
C GLY A 586 -15.76 55.65 22.42
N GLU A 587 -14.93 54.63 22.58
CA GLU A 587 -15.28 53.39 23.24
C GLU A 587 -15.55 53.60 24.74
N ALA A 588 -16.58 52.93 25.25
CA ALA A 588 -16.83 52.84 26.69
C ALA A 588 -17.04 51.38 27.08
N SER A 589 -16.40 50.95 28.17
CA SER A 589 -16.47 49.59 28.66
C SER A 589 -16.62 49.52 30.17
N ILE A 590 -17.17 48.39 30.62
CA ILE A 590 -17.17 47.96 32.01
C ILE A 590 -16.18 46.81 32.16
N VAL A 591 -15.36 46.85 33.20
CA VAL A 591 -14.49 45.74 33.57
C VAL A 591 -15.04 45.09 34.84
N LYS A 592 -15.16 43.77 34.83
CA LYS A 592 -15.72 42.97 35.94
C LYS A 592 -14.69 41.93 36.40
N LEU A 593 -14.58 41.73 37.71
CA LEU A 593 -13.81 40.64 38.32
C LEU A 593 -14.69 39.95 39.36
N SER A 594 -14.94 38.65 39.19
CA SER A 594 -15.81 37.89 40.09
C SER A 594 -15.19 36.56 40.55
N ALA A 595 -15.56 36.17 41.77
CA ALA A 595 -15.29 34.86 42.33
C ALA A 595 -16.54 33.95 42.22
N ILE A 596 -16.47 32.77 42.83
CA ILE A 596 -17.59 31.83 42.90
C ILE A 596 -17.90 31.46 44.36
N GLN A 597 -19.17 31.32 44.70
CA GLN A 597 -19.64 30.78 45.97
C GLN A 597 -20.91 29.97 45.74
N SER A 598 -20.98 28.76 46.31
CA SER A 598 -22.15 27.86 46.19
C SER A 598 -22.60 27.65 44.73
N GLY A 599 -21.63 27.53 43.81
CA GLY A 599 -21.87 27.35 42.38
C GLY A 599 -22.27 28.61 41.60
N SER A 600 -22.49 29.74 42.27
CA SER A 600 -22.94 31.00 41.66
C SER A 600 -21.86 32.08 41.70
N ARG A 601 -21.91 33.03 40.76
CA ARG A 601 -21.03 34.21 40.77
C ARG A 601 -21.31 35.05 42.01
N ALA A 602 -20.26 35.42 42.72
CA ALA A 602 -20.37 36.16 43.97
C ALA A 602 -19.27 37.20 44.09
N ALA A 603 -19.52 38.23 44.92
CA ALA A 603 -18.56 39.27 45.27
C ALA A 603 -17.89 39.93 44.04
N GLU A 604 -18.68 40.36 43.06
CA GLU A 604 -18.17 40.99 41.84
C GLU A 604 -17.72 42.44 42.08
N ILE A 605 -16.50 42.76 41.67
CA ILE A 605 -15.97 44.12 41.56
C ILE A 605 -16.23 44.62 40.13
N GLN A 606 -16.68 45.87 39.99
CA GLN A 606 -16.91 46.49 38.69
C GLN A 606 -16.20 47.85 38.60
N LEU A 607 -15.51 48.12 37.48
CA LEU A 607 -14.90 49.40 37.17
C LEU A 607 -15.68 50.10 36.05
N ASN A 608 -15.90 51.40 36.21
CA ASN A 608 -16.55 52.26 35.22
C ASN A 608 -18.00 51.86 34.88
N ARG A 609 -18.71 51.26 35.84
CA ARG A 609 -20.12 50.90 35.66
C ARG A 609 -20.93 52.14 35.26
N LEU A 610 -21.71 52.05 34.19
CA LEU A 610 -22.51 53.14 33.61
C LEU A 610 -21.68 54.38 33.16
N GLY A 611 -20.35 54.27 33.01
CA GLY A 611 -19.50 55.34 32.49
C GLY A 611 -19.08 56.41 33.51
N PHE A 612 -19.24 56.16 34.81
CA PHE A 612 -18.97 57.13 35.87
C PHE A 612 -17.53 57.14 36.42
N GLY A 613 -16.62 56.31 35.89
CA GLY A 613 -15.22 56.27 36.33
C GLY A 613 -14.95 55.79 37.77
N HIS A 614 -15.92 55.13 38.42
CA HIS A 614 -15.82 54.65 39.81
C HIS A 614 -15.56 53.14 39.91
N LEU A 615 -15.17 52.70 41.11
CA LEU A 615 -15.08 51.29 41.50
C LEU A 615 -16.29 50.91 42.36
N SER A 616 -17.04 49.90 41.94
CA SER A 616 -18.06 49.24 42.75
C SER A 616 -17.41 48.13 43.58
N ILE A 617 -17.41 48.28 44.90
CA ILE A 617 -16.75 47.35 45.84
C ILE A 617 -17.83 46.46 46.51
N PRO A 618 -17.69 45.11 46.46
CA PRO A 618 -18.61 44.21 47.15
C PRO A 618 -18.43 44.31 48.67
N VAL A 619 -19.55 44.29 49.40
CA VAL A 619 -19.62 44.41 50.85
C VAL A 619 -20.26 43.15 51.43
N SER A 620 -19.74 42.62 52.54
CA SER A 620 -20.36 41.48 53.20
C SER A 620 -21.73 41.85 53.78
N GLY A 621 -22.76 41.06 53.46
CA GLY A 621 -24.10 41.22 54.04
C GLY A 621 -24.21 40.81 55.52
N VAL A 622 -23.12 40.28 56.10
CA VAL A 622 -23.04 39.85 57.50
C VAL A 622 -21.73 40.31 58.14
N GLN A 623 -21.66 40.28 59.47
CA GLN A 623 -20.44 40.60 60.21
C GLN A 623 -19.25 39.72 59.79
N LEU A 624 -18.15 40.37 59.40
CA LEU A 624 -16.91 39.68 59.04
C LEU A 624 -16.20 39.14 60.29
N PRO A 625 -15.79 37.86 60.30
CA PRO A 625 -14.89 37.35 61.33
C PRO A 625 -13.44 37.81 61.07
N ASN A 626 -12.60 37.84 62.12
CA ASN A 626 -11.18 38.19 61.99
C ASN A 626 -10.43 37.30 60.99
N THR A 627 -10.83 36.03 60.85
CA THR A 627 -10.27 35.08 59.90
C THR A 627 -10.54 35.42 58.44
N ALA A 628 -11.46 36.34 58.15
CA ALA A 628 -11.74 36.79 56.79
C ALA A 628 -10.66 37.73 56.22
N LEU A 629 -9.77 38.28 57.07
CA LEU A 629 -8.63 39.10 56.62
C LEU A 629 -7.31 38.36 56.85
N GLU A 630 -6.75 37.84 55.76
CA GLU A 630 -5.50 37.08 55.77
C GLU A 630 -4.28 37.99 55.95
N ASN A 631 -4.19 39.08 55.19
CA ASN A 631 -3.00 39.93 55.13
C ASN A 631 -3.03 41.10 56.13
N ASN A 632 -1.88 41.42 56.73
CA ASN A 632 -1.72 42.64 57.52
C ASN A 632 -1.89 43.89 56.64
N SER A 633 -2.31 45.00 57.25
CA SER A 633 -2.60 46.26 56.54
C SER A 633 -3.73 46.11 55.50
N SER A 634 -4.79 45.39 55.85
CA SER A 634 -5.96 45.19 55.00
C SER A 634 -7.27 45.57 55.70
N ILE A 635 -8.31 45.85 54.90
CA ILE A 635 -9.64 46.18 55.37
C ILE A 635 -10.70 45.36 54.65
N GLY A 636 -11.83 45.12 55.31
CA GLY A 636 -13.03 44.53 54.72
C GLY A 636 -14.29 45.28 55.17
N PHE A 637 -15.22 45.51 54.24
CA PHE A 637 -16.48 46.19 54.49
C PHE A 637 -17.60 45.19 54.77
N TYR A 638 -18.48 45.51 55.72
CA TYR A 638 -19.64 44.68 56.04
C TYR A 638 -20.83 45.49 56.57
N PHE A 639 -22.03 44.93 56.46
CA PHE A 639 -23.22 45.43 57.17
C PHE A 639 -23.41 44.71 58.50
N ASP A 640 -23.63 45.46 59.58
CA ASP A 640 -24.00 44.86 60.87
C ASP A 640 -25.48 44.45 60.92
N GLY A 641 -25.89 43.80 62.01
CA GLY A 641 -27.29 43.36 62.19
C GLY A 641 -28.32 44.50 62.22
N GLY A 642 -27.88 45.76 62.34
CA GLY A 642 -28.72 46.96 62.24
C GLY A 642 -28.67 47.63 60.86
N GLY A 643 -27.93 47.08 59.89
CA GLY A 643 -27.77 47.63 58.55
C GLY A 643 -26.74 48.75 58.42
N ALA A 644 -25.95 49.03 59.47
CA ALA A 644 -24.89 50.03 59.40
C ALA A 644 -23.66 49.47 58.67
N LEU A 645 -23.08 50.27 57.77
CA LEU A 645 -21.84 49.92 57.08
C LEU A 645 -20.65 50.08 58.05
N LYS A 646 -19.82 49.04 58.14
CA LYS A 646 -18.65 48.98 59.02
C LYS A 646 -17.42 48.48 58.30
N ILE A 647 -16.25 48.80 58.87
CA ILE A 647 -14.95 48.32 58.43
C ILE A 647 -14.37 47.42 59.52
N LEU A 648 -13.99 46.21 59.15
CA LEU A 648 -13.01 45.41 59.90
C LEU A 648 -11.63 45.72 59.32
N ALA A 649 -10.67 46.08 60.17
CA ALA A 649 -9.29 46.34 59.75
C ALA A 649 -8.31 45.41 60.46
N LYS A 650 -7.40 44.80 59.71
CA LYS A 650 -6.22 44.10 60.22
C LYS A 650 -5.01 45.03 60.07
N LYS A 651 -4.51 45.51 61.20
CA LYS A 651 -3.43 46.50 61.27
C LYS A 651 -2.07 45.93 60.80
N PRO A 652 -1.07 46.79 60.57
CA PRO A 652 0.27 46.34 60.20
C PRO A 652 0.91 45.38 61.22
N ASP A 653 0.59 45.53 62.51
CA ASP A 653 1.05 44.66 63.60
C ASP A 653 0.26 43.34 63.72
N GLY A 654 -0.74 43.11 62.85
CA GLY A 654 -1.62 41.94 62.86
C GLY A 654 -2.80 42.03 63.81
N SER A 655 -2.93 43.10 64.60
CA SER A 655 -4.09 43.30 65.49
C SER A 655 -5.34 43.75 64.72
N PHE A 656 -6.53 43.48 65.28
CA PHE A 656 -7.81 43.81 64.64
C PHE A 656 -8.48 45.02 65.28
N SER A 657 -9.16 45.83 64.48
CA SER A 657 -10.02 46.92 64.96
C SER A 657 -11.24 47.09 64.06
N THR A 658 -12.36 47.52 64.62
CA THR A 658 -13.60 47.79 63.88
C THR A 658 -13.91 49.28 63.89
N TYR A 659 -14.34 49.81 62.75
CA TYR A 659 -14.74 51.22 62.58
C TYR A 659 -16.16 51.28 62.02
N THR A 660 -16.94 52.27 62.45
CA THR A 660 -18.24 52.60 61.84
C THR A 660 -18.01 53.71 60.82
N LEU A 661 -18.61 53.58 59.64
CA LEU A 661 -18.57 54.59 58.57
C LEU A 661 -19.69 55.62 58.70
#